data_AF-A0A2N7TRD2-F1
#
_entry.id   AF-A0A2N7TRD2-F1
#
_cell.length_a   1.000
_cell.length_b   1.000
_cell.length_c   1.000
_cell.angle_alpha   90.00
_cell.angle_beta   90.00
_cell.angle_gamma   90.00
#
_symmetry.space_group_name_H-M   'P 1'
#
loop_
_entity.id
_entity.type
_entity.pdbx_description
1 polymer ?
#
loop_
_entity_poly.entity_id
_entity_poly.type
_entity_poly.pdbx_seq_one_letter_code
_entity_poly.pdbx_strand_id
1 'polypeptide(L)'
;MVWASRRCRPAWISRWMDRIGGARMTVHNEIFDDDGIKEFLSGELNRFSSPIHLRIQDEKIKNLNSFMIAEEFQRRGHFVVWEKKSNIEVIGFQPKLTFSFSHLKGFSRLAIRLLRDKGVFKKALKKAGISVAPDIALSVDEKERGRRFIAESEVACVIKPACGHKGKGVTVGVNTEAQFDYAWALAIENNRNNSNILIEKQFTGGVEARFLVVGGKCVSACRRIPPIVVGDGESTVEELIKEKNKEKRKSPGLVIRQIKLDAHRTELIKAQGYALDDVPKLGSYLLIDYKAGASTGADTLEISDLVHPRYREIAEKVSRVAKDIPVLGVDIISRNFSEAPTRNSYVVLEANVAPGLSGHCYPSYGEKKDIITPIVDYALSLAKPVAATRAPACSMAEKQLVEEASTSFAEKHQELLKSGTDRGAESISSVLDPAGLTTLATRIYEHNRLGESLVFFERSPSMVKPLTVTFCGDTSLGYYYLEKSKRKYAEAYERLQKDPMSFFDGVKPVLEGSDEVIVNLETVLSHEPGAPIEGKEYPGCDDPDVTIKVLKALGVTAVTLANNHSMDFGPDKMLAMIEKLESHGIAVIGAGRNLEEARKPYRIQVQTRDGVKNIYILNGMRSTRRYAGYGFFAKQDTPGIASTNLKGMSLEIRKIKDEDPSSTVIVCPHWQGIDYQDTSEKHQEWCRSIIDAGADHVIAHGSHKADNIEAYGGGTIFYSIGNFIFNSPGRYLSKGAKPYSLIPRLTFDDLQGGEKGKFSVSRIITDNKATNFRVSVAEDGMSGQSVAVEEYEAIADEVTEEGSGMDFSLREKNTYEAKRPFSTSPLLAQELGRLGFSTRKRGGILEASLKGRVCTFMETETSFTSLVAYRILKDKERARDFLEGAGIQVAKGAAFTLDEKDLAREFVKDLGRVVVKPVDGNKGKGVSVNIGLEEFEEAWGSAAQYTKKKIIVEGYFSNGKEARYLVVDGKCVAVSMRIPPQVKGDGKKTIAELIELENAARKKNPNLMRRLLKIDGSRLTGLRQRSYDLSSVLKPEEVVIIDTKANLSTGANSVDITDNVHPSMKRVAERVALSIPGLDVVGIDILASNHEQEAQVGNYIIVEANTRPGIGGHHYPTYGEPRNVARFIAESVARKFGGATR
;
A
#
# COMPACT_ATOMS: atom_id res chain seq x y z
N MET A 1 -3.92 22.79 -48.32
CA MET A 1 -4.19 22.15 -49.64
C MET A 1 -4.08 20.64 -49.43
N VAL A 2 -5.22 19.93 -49.29
CA VAL A 2 -5.99 19.21 -50.34
C VAL A 2 -5.34 17.83 -50.62
N TRP A 3 -5.91 16.75 -50.06
CA TRP A 3 -6.77 15.72 -50.75
C TRP A 3 -5.90 14.68 -51.51
N ALA A 4 -6.12 13.37 -51.59
CA ALA A 4 -7.17 12.43 -51.21
C ALA A 4 -6.52 11.01 -51.30
N SER A 5 -6.70 10.14 -50.30
CA SER A 5 -7.65 9.00 -50.29
C SER A 5 -7.22 7.71 -51.03
N ARG A 6 -7.17 6.63 -50.22
CA ARG A 6 -7.65 5.25 -50.45
C ARG A 6 -6.80 4.28 -51.31
N ARG A 7 -6.36 3.18 -50.65
CA ARG A 7 -6.97 1.82 -50.70
C ARG A 7 -6.18 0.84 -49.80
N CYS A 8 -6.73 0.47 -48.63
CA CYS A 8 -7.38 -0.82 -48.32
C CYS A 8 -6.38 -1.98 -48.14
N ARG A 9 -6.05 -2.43 -46.92
CA ARG A 9 -6.85 -3.20 -45.93
C ARG A 9 -6.00 -3.43 -44.63
N PRO A 10 -6.56 -3.86 -43.48
CA PRO A 10 -7.66 -3.30 -42.70
C PRO A 10 -7.29 -3.00 -41.22
N ALA A 11 -7.95 -2.02 -40.60
CA ALA A 11 -7.69 -1.48 -39.27
C ALA A 11 -8.13 -2.36 -38.07
N TRP A 12 -8.10 -3.69 -38.23
CA TRP A 12 -8.34 -4.65 -37.13
C TRP A 12 -7.10 -4.86 -36.26
N ILE A 13 -5.91 -4.44 -36.71
CA ILE A 13 -4.63 -4.62 -35.99
C ILE A 13 -4.35 -3.51 -34.96
N SER A 14 -5.03 -2.35 -35.02
CA SER A 14 -4.81 -1.24 -34.06
C SER A 14 -5.87 -1.12 -32.95
N ARG A 15 -7.04 -1.76 -33.08
CA ARG A 15 -8.10 -1.76 -32.03
C ARG A 15 -8.26 -3.10 -31.33
N TRP A 16 -7.47 -4.10 -31.72
CA TRP A 16 -7.36 -5.40 -31.05
C TRP A 16 -6.43 -5.35 -29.83
N MET A 17 -5.62 -4.28 -29.69
CA MET A 17 -4.90 -3.97 -28.45
C MET A 17 -5.84 -3.49 -27.31
N ASP A 18 -7.08 -3.08 -27.61
CA ASP A 18 -8.04 -2.60 -26.60
C ASP A 18 -8.99 -3.70 -26.06
N ARG A 19 -8.81 -4.99 -26.42
CA ARG A 19 -9.81 -6.06 -26.16
C ARG A 19 -9.40 -7.25 -25.28
N ILE A 20 -8.30 -7.15 -24.52
CA ILE A 20 -7.95 -8.02 -23.37
C ILE A 20 -7.27 -7.05 -22.38
N GLY A 21 -7.81 -6.66 -21.22
CA GLY A 21 -8.21 -7.47 -20.06
C GLY A 21 -7.10 -7.41 -19.00
N GLY A 22 -7.22 -6.55 -17.97
CA GLY A 22 -6.28 -6.53 -16.81
C GLY A 22 -6.42 -5.26 -15.96
N ALA A 23 -6.93 -5.32 -14.73
CA ALA A 23 -6.13 -5.63 -13.56
C ALA A 23 -4.73 -4.96 -13.58
N ARG A 24 -4.67 -3.68 -13.18
CA ARG A 24 -3.60 -3.25 -12.27
C ARG A 24 -3.99 -3.84 -10.90
N MET A 25 -3.55 -5.02 -10.48
CA MET A 25 -2.18 -5.35 -10.09
C MET A 25 -1.41 -4.13 -9.64
N THR A 26 -0.94 -4.16 -8.39
CA THR A 26 0.14 -3.29 -7.93
C THR A 26 1.24 -3.41 -8.97
N VAL A 27 1.46 -2.33 -9.72
CA VAL A 27 2.62 -2.19 -10.59
C VAL A 27 3.83 -2.07 -9.67
N HIS A 28 4.32 -3.22 -9.22
CA HIS A 28 5.75 -3.40 -9.10
C HIS A 28 6.30 -3.30 -10.52
N ASN A 29 6.76 -2.11 -10.90
CA ASN A 29 7.47 -1.95 -12.17
C ASN A 29 8.62 -2.97 -12.22
N GLU A 30 8.56 -3.77 -13.30
CA GLU A 30 9.44 -4.87 -13.75
C GLU A 30 9.10 -6.22 -13.08
N ILE A 31 8.67 -7.27 -13.80
CA ILE A 31 9.16 -7.81 -15.09
C ILE A 31 7.99 -8.54 -15.81
N PHE A 32 7.90 -8.38 -17.15
CA PHE A 32 6.99 -8.97 -18.17
C PHE A 32 5.64 -8.25 -18.46
N ASP A 33 5.45 -7.85 -19.71
CA ASP A 33 4.23 -7.27 -20.33
C ASP A 33 3.38 -8.33 -21.07
N ASP A 34 2.23 -7.93 -21.63
CA ASP A 34 1.29 -8.83 -22.33
C ASP A 34 1.90 -9.53 -23.56
N ASP A 35 2.93 -8.93 -24.17
CA ASP A 35 3.71 -9.55 -25.24
C ASP A 35 4.63 -10.65 -24.68
N GLY A 36 5.25 -10.44 -23.51
CA GLY A 36 5.96 -11.49 -22.75
C GLY A 36 5.06 -12.64 -22.28
N ILE A 37 3.76 -12.38 -22.04
CA ILE A 37 2.76 -13.42 -21.72
C ILE A 37 2.36 -14.21 -22.97
N LYS A 38 2.26 -13.56 -24.14
CA LYS A 38 2.03 -14.26 -25.42
C LYS A 38 3.23 -15.11 -25.84
N GLU A 39 4.46 -14.63 -25.63
CA GLU A 39 5.69 -15.39 -25.84
C GLU A 39 5.80 -16.60 -24.88
N PHE A 40 5.30 -16.47 -23.63
CA PHE A 40 5.19 -17.57 -22.67
C PHE A 40 4.19 -18.65 -23.07
N LEU A 41 3.03 -18.25 -23.58
CA LEU A 41 1.94 -19.15 -23.95
C LEU A 41 2.15 -19.81 -25.33
N SER A 42 2.95 -19.21 -26.22
CA SER A 42 3.29 -19.76 -27.55
C SER A 42 4.38 -20.84 -27.50
N GLY A 43 5.00 -21.06 -26.34
CA GLY A 43 6.20 -21.89 -26.21
C GLY A 43 7.49 -21.19 -26.63
N GLU A 44 7.46 -19.90 -26.98
CA GLU A 44 8.66 -19.12 -27.28
C GLU A 44 9.46 -18.72 -26.03
N LEU A 45 8.84 -18.71 -24.84
CA LEU A 45 9.52 -18.55 -23.55
C LEU A 45 10.12 -19.87 -23.01
N ASN A 46 10.15 -20.93 -23.83
CA ASN A 46 11.19 -21.97 -23.74
C ASN A 46 12.55 -21.47 -24.26
N ARG A 47 12.74 -20.16 -24.47
CA ARG A 47 14.04 -19.53 -24.66
C ARG A 47 14.70 -19.13 -23.33
N PHE A 48 14.84 -20.04 -22.38
CA PHE A 48 15.93 -19.89 -21.38
C PHE A 48 17.23 -20.51 -21.90
N SER A 49 17.53 -20.32 -23.19
CA SER A 49 18.83 -20.63 -23.80
C SER A 49 19.89 -19.56 -23.49
N SER A 50 19.49 -18.38 -22.99
CA SER A 50 20.39 -17.25 -22.74
C SER A 50 21.16 -17.38 -21.41
N PRO A 51 22.49 -17.20 -21.38
CA PRO A 51 23.32 -17.24 -20.17
C PRO A 51 22.87 -16.26 -19.06
N ILE A 52 23.07 -16.64 -17.79
CA ILE A 52 22.66 -15.89 -16.59
C ILE A 52 23.18 -14.43 -16.52
N HIS A 53 24.25 -14.06 -17.24
CA HIS A 53 24.73 -12.67 -17.29
C HIS A 53 23.87 -11.75 -18.16
N LEU A 54 23.20 -12.26 -19.19
CA LEU A 54 22.30 -11.48 -20.06
C LEU A 54 21.00 -11.13 -19.32
N ARG A 55 20.46 -12.09 -18.56
CA ARG A 55 19.26 -11.90 -17.71
C ARG A 55 19.45 -10.81 -16.65
N ILE A 56 20.66 -10.70 -16.09
CA ILE A 56 21.01 -9.64 -15.10
C ILE A 56 20.97 -8.24 -15.73
N GLN A 57 21.25 -8.12 -17.03
CA GLN A 57 21.30 -6.84 -17.74
C GLN A 57 19.91 -6.40 -18.22
N ASP A 58 19.07 -7.34 -18.68
CA ASP A 58 17.79 -7.04 -19.34
C ASP A 58 16.57 -7.04 -18.38
N GLU A 59 16.53 -7.93 -17.37
CA GLU A 59 15.34 -8.11 -16.51
C GLU A 59 15.35 -7.28 -15.22
N LYS A 60 16.23 -6.29 -15.09
CA LYS A 60 16.37 -5.48 -13.86
C LYS A 60 16.46 -6.35 -12.59
N ILE A 61 17.21 -7.46 -12.63
CA ILE A 61 17.43 -8.35 -11.47
C ILE A 61 18.07 -7.56 -10.32
N LYS A 62 17.30 -7.32 -9.25
CA LYS A 62 17.67 -6.35 -8.20
C LYS A 62 18.61 -6.94 -7.14
N ASN A 63 18.78 -8.27 -7.08
CA ASN A 63 19.77 -8.94 -6.22
C ASN A 63 20.22 -10.34 -6.67
N LEU A 64 21.46 -10.47 -7.17
CA LEU A 64 22.03 -11.75 -7.67
C LEU A 64 22.12 -12.86 -6.62
N ASN A 65 22.45 -12.57 -5.35
CA ASN A 65 22.58 -13.61 -4.33
C ASN A 65 21.26 -14.33 -4.05
N SER A 66 20.17 -13.54 -3.93
CA SER A 66 18.84 -14.09 -3.64
C SER A 66 18.32 -14.87 -4.85
N PHE A 67 18.62 -14.40 -6.06
CA PHE A 67 18.24 -15.05 -7.30
C PHE A 67 18.85 -16.44 -7.43
N MET A 68 20.17 -16.58 -7.25
CA MET A 68 20.84 -17.88 -7.33
C MET A 68 20.27 -18.87 -6.30
N ILE A 69 19.98 -18.43 -5.06
CA ILE A 69 19.40 -19.29 -4.03
C ILE A 69 17.97 -19.70 -4.43
N ALA A 70 17.15 -18.78 -4.92
CA ALA A 70 15.78 -19.08 -5.37
C ALA A 70 15.77 -20.09 -6.53
N GLU A 71 16.63 -19.89 -7.52
CA GLU A 71 16.78 -20.78 -8.68
C GLU A 71 17.12 -22.20 -8.24
N GLU A 72 18.00 -22.37 -7.25
CA GLU A 72 18.36 -23.70 -6.73
C GLU A 72 17.22 -24.37 -5.94
N PHE A 73 16.44 -23.62 -5.15
CA PHE A 73 15.23 -24.16 -4.52
C PHE A 73 14.19 -24.59 -5.56
N GLN A 74 14.00 -23.79 -6.61
CA GLN A 74 13.07 -24.09 -7.70
C GLN A 74 13.53 -25.29 -8.52
N ARG A 75 14.83 -25.42 -8.82
CA ARG A 75 15.44 -26.60 -9.47
C ARG A 75 15.16 -27.90 -8.72
N ARG A 76 14.97 -27.82 -7.41
CA ARG A 76 14.64 -28.95 -6.52
C ARG A 76 13.14 -29.14 -6.28
N GLY A 77 12.29 -28.38 -6.98
CA GLY A 77 10.83 -28.49 -6.88
C GLY A 77 10.23 -27.78 -5.65
N HIS A 78 10.93 -26.85 -5.02
CA HIS A 78 10.40 -26.06 -3.91
C HIS A 78 9.82 -24.71 -4.38
N PHE A 79 8.68 -24.32 -3.79
CA PHE A 79 8.03 -23.05 -4.09
C PHE A 79 8.73 -21.88 -3.38
N VAL A 80 9.12 -20.86 -4.15
CA VAL A 80 9.79 -19.65 -3.64
C VAL A 80 8.95 -18.40 -3.93
N VAL A 81 8.68 -17.60 -2.89
CA VAL A 81 7.97 -16.32 -2.98
C VAL A 81 8.92 -15.16 -2.73
N TRP A 82 8.86 -14.14 -3.58
CA TRP A 82 9.64 -12.92 -3.40
C TRP A 82 8.83 -11.88 -2.63
N GLU A 83 9.21 -11.56 -1.39
CA GLU A 83 8.56 -10.49 -0.61
C GLU A 83 8.98 -9.09 -1.11
N LYS A 84 10.24 -8.97 -1.56
CA LYS A 84 10.92 -7.74 -2.01
C LYS A 84 12.04 -8.11 -2.97
N LYS A 85 12.67 -7.09 -3.57
CA LYS A 85 13.86 -7.14 -4.44
C LYS A 85 15.04 -8.05 -3.98
N SER A 86 15.16 -8.36 -2.70
CA SER A 86 16.27 -9.15 -2.12
C SER A 86 15.81 -10.16 -1.07
N ASN A 87 14.50 -10.38 -0.92
CA ASN A 87 13.95 -11.26 0.10
C ASN A 87 13.15 -12.37 -0.55
N ILE A 88 13.50 -13.61 -0.23
CA ILE A 88 12.79 -14.79 -0.71
C ILE A 88 12.31 -15.63 0.48
N GLU A 89 11.14 -16.23 0.35
CA GLU A 89 10.54 -17.17 1.29
C GLU A 89 10.28 -18.50 0.58
N VAL A 90 10.68 -19.61 1.18
CA VAL A 90 10.44 -20.96 0.64
C VAL A 90 9.25 -21.58 1.39
N ILE A 91 8.22 -21.93 0.64
CA ILE A 91 6.96 -22.49 1.17
C ILE A 91 7.11 -24.01 1.39
N GLY A 92 6.38 -24.55 2.37
CA GLY A 92 6.31 -26.00 2.63
C GLY A 92 7.18 -26.50 3.78
N PHE A 93 7.87 -25.59 4.48
CA PHE A 93 8.82 -25.90 5.55
C PHE A 93 8.42 -25.29 6.89
N GLN A 94 8.68 -26.02 7.99
CA GLN A 94 8.61 -25.51 9.35
C GLN A 94 9.92 -25.75 10.14
N PRO A 95 10.54 -24.69 10.71
CA PRO A 95 10.16 -23.28 10.57
C PRO A 95 10.28 -22.80 9.11
N LYS A 96 9.55 -21.73 8.76
CA LYS A 96 9.61 -21.13 7.42
C LYS A 96 11.05 -20.73 7.08
N LEU A 97 11.50 -21.06 5.87
CA LEU A 97 12.81 -20.67 5.38
C LEU A 97 12.70 -19.33 4.66
N THR A 98 13.36 -18.30 5.19
CA THR A 98 13.35 -16.96 4.59
C THR A 98 14.76 -16.44 4.44
N PHE A 99 15.14 -16.03 3.23
CA PHE A 99 16.42 -15.39 2.96
C PHE A 99 16.25 -13.89 2.72
N SER A 100 17.26 -13.12 3.10
CA SER A 100 17.45 -11.73 2.73
C SER A 100 18.88 -11.57 2.23
N PHE A 101 19.08 -11.36 0.93
CA PHE A 101 20.37 -11.59 0.27
C PHE A 101 20.78 -13.06 0.47
N SER A 102 21.96 -13.32 1.04
CA SER A 102 22.45 -14.64 1.44
C SER A 102 22.18 -14.97 2.91
N HIS A 103 21.57 -14.05 3.67
CA HIS A 103 21.28 -14.28 5.09
C HIS A 103 19.99 -15.07 5.27
N LEU A 104 20.10 -16.29 5.79
CA LEU A 104 18.95 -17.06 6.27
C LEU A 104 18.44 -16.47 7.61
N LYS A 105 17.20 -15.97 7.60
CA LYS A 105 16.54 -15.34 8.76
C LYS A 105 16.15 -16.39 9.81
N GLY A 106 15.88 -15.93 11.04
CA GLY A 106 15.42 -16.78 12.15
C GLY A 106 16.53 -17.18 13.13
N PHE A 107 17.78 -16.80 12.88
CA PHE A 107 18.93 -17.17 13.71
C PHE A 107 19.36 -16.04 14.68
N SER A 108 19.95 -16.44 15.82
CA SER A 108 20.22 -15.65 17.04
C SER A 108 20.54 -14.16 16.84
N ARG A 109 19.66 -13.28 17.35
CA ARG A 109 19.89 -11.82 17.40
C ARG A 109 21.15 -11.43 18.18
N LEU A 110 21.56 -12.25 19.14
CA LEU A 110 22.77 -12.03 19.93
C LEU A 110 24.04 -12.24 19.09
N ALA A 111 24.05 -13.28 18.23
CA ALA A 111 25.15 -13.55 17.30
C ALA A 111 25.32 -12.43 16.27
N ILE A 112 24.21 -11.90 15.74
CA ILE A 112 24.22 -10.76 14.82
C ILE A 112 24.74 -9.49 15.51
N ARG A 113 24.41 -9.26 16.79
CA ARG A 113 24.96 -8.14 17.56
C ARG A 113 26.46 -8.28 17.79
N LEU A 114 26.93 -9.48 18.12
CA LEU A 114 28.35 -9.78 18.30
C LEU A 114 29.15 -9.39 17.04
N LEU A 115 28.69 -9.79 15.86
CA LEU A 115 29.39 -9.49 14.60
C LEU A 115 29.31 -8.04 14.13
N ARG A 116 28.33 -7.26 14.62
CA ARG A 116 28.21 -5.83 14.30
C ARG A 116 29.23 -4.97 15.05
N ASP A 117 29.65 -5.41 16.24
CA ASP A 117 30.67 -4.74 17.03
C ASP A 117 32.03 -5.40 16.78
N LYS A 118 32.84 -4.76 15.93
CA LYS A 118 34.14 -5.30 15.54
C LYS A 118 35.09 -5.46 16.74
N GLY A 119 34.99 -4.58 17.73
CA GLY A 119 35.83 -4.62 18.93
C GLY A 119 35.47 -5.80 19.84
N VAL A 120 34.18 -6.00 20.11
CA VAL A 120 33.70 -7.14 20.92
C VAL A 120 33.99 -8.47 20.20
N PHE A 121 33.75 -8.54 18.89
CA PHE A 121 34.06 -9.74 18.12
C PHE A 121 35.54 -10.08 18.11
N LYS A 122 36.42 -9.07 17.91
CA LYS A 122 37.88 -9.27 18.01
C LYS A 122 38.31 -9.80 19.38
N LYS A 123 37.75 -9.28 20.48
CA LYS A 123 38.02 -9.81 21.82
C LYS A 123 37.61 -11.28 21.94
N ALA A 124 36.48 -11.67 21.37
CA ALA A 124 36.04 -13.05 21.33
C ALA A 124 36.99 -13.95 20.51
N LEU A 125 37.49 -13.47 19.37
CA LEU A 125 38.49 -14.16 18.55
C LEU A 125 39.82 -14.34 19.31
N LYS A 126 40.32 -13.30 19.97
CA LYS A 126 41.54 -13.38 20.82
C LYS A 126 41.38 -14.43 21.91
N LYS A 127 40.24 -14.45 22.61
CA LYS A 127 39.94 -15.46 23.65
C LYS A 127 39.89 -16.88 23.09
N ALA A 128 39.50 -17.05 21.84
CA ALA A 128 39.50 -18.34 21.14
C ALA A 128 40.88 -18.73 20.57
N GLY A 129 41.93 -17.92 20.79
CA GLY A 129 43.28 -18.15 20.26
C GLY A 129 43.39 -17.95 18.74
N ILE A 130 42.54 -17.10 18.15
CA ILE A 130 42.57 -16.75 16.73
C ILE A 130 43.35 -15.44 16.56
N SER A 131 44.27 -15.40 15.58
CA SER A 131 45.08 -14.22 15.32
C SER A 131 44.24 -13.06 14.77
N VAL A 132 44.38 -11.88 15.38
CA VAL A 132 43.74 -10.61 14.93
C VAL A 132 44.75 -9.48 15.09
N ALA A 133 44.63 -8.44 14.26
CA ALA A 133 45.53 -7.28 14.32
C ALA A 133 45.45 -6.57 15.70
N PRO A 134 46.59 -6.19 16.30
CA PRO A 134 46.64 -5.35 17.49
C PRO A 134 45.87 -4.05 17.26
N ASP A 135 45.06 -3.66 18.24
CA ASP A 135 44.10 -2.56 18.11
C ASP A 135 43.92 -1.79 19.41
N ILE A 136 43.57 -0.51 19.28
CA ILE A 136 43.01 0.31 20.36
C ILE A 136 41.62 0.81 19.96
N ALA A 137 40.71 0.86 20.92
CA ALA A 137 39.35 1.38 20.75
C ALA A 137 39.21 2.68 21.55
N LEU A 138 38.94 3.78 20.87
CA LEU A 138 38.91 5.12 21.43
C LEU A 138 37.53 5.75 21.25
N SER A 139 37.04 6.47 22.25
CA SER A 139 35.87 7.34 22.10
C SER A 139 36.21 8.56 21.22
N VAL A 140 35.19 9.27 20.73
CA VAL A 140 35.36 10.43 19.84
C VAL A 140 36.16 11.55 20.51
N ASP A 141 36.05 11.67 21.84
CA ASP A 141 36.73 12.68 22.66
C ASP A 141 38.22 12.33 22.93
N GLU A 142 38.64 11.10 22.63
CA GLU A 142 40.02 10.62 22.84
C GLU A 142 40.92 10.80 21.60
N LYS A 143 40.60 11.75 20.72
CA LYS A 143 41.35 12.00 19.47
C LYS A 143 42.86 12.13 19.68
N GLU A 144 43.28 12.86 20.72
CA GLU A 144 44.70 13.10 21.02
C GLU A 144 45.44 11.82 21.44
N ARG A 145 44.74 10.88 22.07
CA ARG A 145 45.29 9.57 22.39
C ARG A 145 45.50 8.73 21.13
N GLY A 146 44.62 8.88 20.15
CA GLY A 146 44.78 8.26 18.83
C GLY A 146 45.96 8.83 18.06
N ARG A 147 46.15 10.15 18.11
CA ARG A 147 47.27 10.84 17.46
C ARG A 147 48.62 10.35 18.00
N ARG A 148 48.76 10.26 19.33
CA ARG A 148 49.95 9.67 19.97
C ARG A 148 50.19 8.21 19.57
N PHE A 149 49.15 7.39 19.51
CA PHE A 149 49.30 5.99 19.10
C PHE A 149 49.83 5.85 17.66
N ILE A 150 49.43 6.74 16.74
CA ILE A 150 50.01 6.76 15.39
C ILE A 150 51.47 7.18 15.42
N ALA A 151 51.81 8.25 16.15
CA ALA A 151 53.18 8.75 16.25
C ALA A 151 54.15 7.72 16.86
N GLU A 152 53.68 6.89 17.80
CA GLU A 152 54.46 5.83 18.46
C GLU A 152 54.49 4.51 17.66
N SER A 153 53.71 4.37 16.58
CA SER A 153 53.62 3.12 15.84
C SER A 153 54.71 3.01 14.77
N GLU A 154 55.57 2.01 14.89
CA GLU A 154 56.62 1.68 13.90
C GLU A 154 56.06 1.15 12.56
N VAL A 155 54.75 0.86 12.50
CA VAL A 155 54.07 0.39 11.29
C VAL A 155 52.84 1.24 10.99
N ALA A 156 52.51 1.37 9.70
CA ALA A 156 51.28 2.03 9.28
C ALA A 156 50.06 1.42 9.97
N CYS A 157 49.04 2.24 10.19
CA CYS A 157 47.81 1.86 10.87
C CYS A 157 46.59 1.97 9.96
N VAL A 158 45.54 1.26 10.39
CA VAL A 158 44.21 1.27 9.79
C VAL A 158 43.25 1.89 10.78
N ILE A 159 42.56 2.95 10.37
CA ILE A 159 41.58 3.67 11.21
C ILE A 159 40.18 3.37 10.68
N LYS A 160 39.27 2.95 11.56
CA LYS A 160 37.90 2.60 11.18
C LYS A 160 36.89 2.76 12.32
N PRO A 161 35.61 3.04 12.06
CA PRO A 161 34.58 3.00 13.09
C PRO A 161 34.37 1.56 13.61
N ALA A 162 34.14 1.42 14.92
CA ALA A 162 33.86 0.12 15.55
C ALA A 162 32.56 -0.50 15.04
N CYS A 163 31.55 0.33 14.77
CA CYS A 163 30.28 -0.06 14.17
C CYS A 163 30.12 0.55 12.77
N GLY A 164 30.68 -0.11 11.75
CA GLY A 164 30.64 0.31 10.34
C GLY A 164 30.29 -0.82 9.38
N HIS A 165 29.84 -0.50 8.16
CA HIS A 165 29.46 -1.47 7.12
C HIS A 165 30.08 -1.11 5.77
N LYS A 166 30.34 -2.11 4.92
CA LYS A 166 30.92 -1.97 3.56
C LYS A 166 32.26 -1.21 3.52
N GLY A 167 32.99 -1.17 4.64
CA GLY A 167 34.24 -0.44 4.79
C GLY A 167 34.14 1.06 4.51
N LYS A 168 32.98 1.68 4.78
CA LYS A 168 32.85 3.15 4.80
C LYS A 168 33.51 3.68 6.08
N GLY A 169 34.27 4.78 5.97
CA GLY A 169 35.05 5.33 7.09
C GLY A 169 36.31 4.54 7.45
N VAL A 170 36.80 3.66 6.56
CA VAL A 170 38.05 2.91 6.77
C VAL A 170 39.16 3.57 5.97
N THR A 171 40.25 3.94 6.65
CA THR A 171 41.47 4.45 6.01
C THR A 171 42.63 3.53 6.34
N VAL A 172 43.35 3.07 5.31
CA VAL A 172 44.55 2.23 5.44
C VAL A 172 45.81 3.06 5.17
N GLY A 173 46.97 2.61 5.62
CA GLY A 173 48.25 3.28 5.33
C GLY A 173 48.51 4.55 6.15
N VAL A 174 47.85 4.73 7.30
CA VAL A 174 48.00 5.94 8.12
C VAL A 174 49.30 5.85 8.92
N ASN A 175 50.28 6.70 8.59
CA ASN A 175 51.59 6.76 9.25
C ASN A 175 52.06 8.20 9.58
N THR A 176 51.27 9.22 9.26
CA THR A 176 51.55 10.63 9.62
C THR A 176 50.37 11.26 10.36
N GLU A 177 50.62 12.34 11.12
CA GLU A 177 49.56 13.07 11.84
C GLU A 177 48.52 13.68 10.90
N ALA A 178 48.94 14.20 9.74
CA ALA A 178 48.04 14.75 8.74
C ALA A 178 47.08 13.69 8.18
N GLN A 179 47.59 12.49 7.89
CA GLN A 179 46.76 11.36 7.48
C GLN A 179 45.84 10.89 8.60
N PHE A 180 46.29 10.94 9.86
CA PHE A 180 45.46 10.61 11.03
C PHE A 180 44.25 11.54 11.13
N ASP A 181 44.45 12.86 11.02
CA ASP A 181 43.36 13.81 11.15
C ASP A 181 42.28 13.63 10.08
N TYR A 182 42.70 13.40 8.84
CA TYR A 182 41.81 13.06 7.75
C TYR A 182 41.05 11.75 8.00
N ALA A 183 41.79 10.70 8.35
CA ALA A 183 41.23 9.37 8.61
C ALA A 183 40.26 9.35 9.80
N TRP A 184 40.56 10.12 10.85
CA TRP A 184 39.74 10.26 12.04
C TRP A 184 38.42 10.98 11.73
N ALA A 185 38.47 12.09 10.99
CA ALA A 185 37.28 12.81 10.54
C ALA A 185 36.38 11.90 9.67
N LEU A 186 36.97 11.19 8.72
CA LEU A 186 36.25 10.27 7.84
C LEU A 186 35.62 9.10 8.62
N ALA A 187 36.31 8.60 9.64
CA ALA A 187 35.80 7.55 10.52
C ALA A 187 34.62 8.05 11.37
N ILE A 188 34.67 9.28 11.90
CA ILE A 188 33.56 9.92 12.65
C ILE A 188 32.35 10.15 11.77
N GLU A 189 32.53 10.71 10.58
CA GLU A 189 31.41 10.98 9.65
C GLU A 189 30.61 9.70 9.34
N ASN A 190 31.31 8.57 9.30
CA ASN A 190 30.75 7.27 9.01
C ASN A 190 30.43 6.43 10.26
N ASN A 191 30.58 7.01 11.45
CA ASN A 191 30.35 6.36 12.75
C ASN A 191 28.86 6.44 13.14
N ARG A 192 28.11 5.38 12.87
CA ARG A 192 26.71 5.30 13.27
C ARG A 192 26.62 5.01 14.77
N ASN A 193 25.86 5.84 15.50
CA ASN A 193 25.56 5.72 16.94
C ASN A 193 26.66 6.13 17.93
N ASN A 194 27.60 7.01 17.55
CA ASN A 194 28.66 7.48 18.46
C ASN A 194 29.50 6.32 19.06
N SER A 195 29.73 5.25 18.28
CA SER A 195 30.54 4.11 18.73
C SER A 195 32.03 4.48 18.79
N ASN A 196 32.89 3.62 19.36
CA ASN A 196 34.32 3.90 19.38
C ASN A 196 34.93 3.89 17.97
N ILE A 197 36.05 4.58 17.78
CA ILE A 197 36.93 4.46 16.63
C ILE A 197 38.02 3.43 16.95
N LEU A 198 38.28 2.51 16.04
CA LEU A 198 39.33 1.50 16.12
C LEU A 198 40.54 1.96 15.32
N ILE A 199 41.71 1.92 15.95
CA ILE A 199 43.02 2.08 15.29
C ILE A 199 43.74 0.74 15.39
N GLU A 200 44.11 0.17 14.25
CA GLU A 200 44.72 -1.17 14.16
C GLU A 200 46.08 -1.11 13.47
N LYS A 201 47.07 -1.86 13.95
CA LYS A 201 48.34 -2.01 13.22
C LYS A 201 48.09 -2.72 11.89
N GLN A 202 48.55 -2.15 10.78
CA GLN A 202 48.35 -2.72 9.46
C GLN A 202 49.18 -4.00 9.29
N PHE A 203 48.54 -5.03 8.74
CA PHE A 203 49.23 -6.27 8.39
C PHE A 203 49.95 -6.09 7.04
N THR A 204 51.28 -6.06 7.05
CA THR A 204 52.12 -5.79 5.87
C THR A 204 52.45 -7.06 5.09
N GLY A 205 52.50 -6.93 3.75
CA GLY A 205 52.88 -8.03 2.84
C GLY A 205 51.87 -9.19 2.76
N GLY A 206 50.63 -8.99 3.20
CA GLY A 206 49.58 -10.00 3.14
C GLY A 206 48.58 -9.78 2.01
N VAL A 207 47.99 -10.86 1.52
CA VAL A 207 46.90 -10.87 0.54
C VAL A 207 45.58 -11.24 1.22
N GLU A 208 44.50 -10.56 0.85
CA GLU A 208 43.17 -10.75 1.44
C GLU A 208 42.39 -11.86 0.70
N ALA A 209 41.82 -12.79 1.45
CA ALA A 209 40.87 -13.78 0.95
C ALA A 209 39.61 -13.84 1.82
N ARG A 210 38.47 -14.12 1.17
CA ARG A 210 37.20 -14.41 1.82
C ARG A 210 36.97 -15.91 1.82
N PHE A 211 36.73 -16.46 2.99
CA PHE A 211 36.31 -17.84 3.20
C PHE A 211 34.80 -17.86 3.41
N LEU A 212 34.10 -18.71 2.67
CA LEU A 212 32.67 -18.92 2.83
C LEU A 212 32.43 -20.16 3.69
N VAL A 213 31.75 -19.97 4.80
CA VAL A 213 31.37 -21.04 5.73
C VAL A 213 29.86 -21.22 5.70
N VAL A 214 29.40 -22.45 5.46
CA VAL A 214 27.99 -22.84 5.43
C VAL A 214 27.78 -23.96 6.43
N GLY A 215 26.84 -23.78 7.36
CA GLY A 215 26.58 -24.76 8.41
C GLY A 215 27.79 -25.13 9.27
N GLY A 216 28.71 -24.18 9.47
CA GLY A 216 29.96 -24.41 10.21
C GLY A 216 31.07 -25.08 9.41
N LYS A 217 30.89 -25.35 8.10
CA LYS A 217 31.89 -25.94 7.20
C LYS A 217 32.37 -24.96 6.14
N CYS A 218 33.68 -24.90 5.92
CA CYS A 218 34.27 -24.01 4.92
C CYS A 218 34.08 -24.62 3.51
N VAL A 219 33.23 -24.02 2.68
CA VAL A 219 32.87 -24.54 1.34
C VAL A 219 33.67 -23.90 0.20
N SER A 220 34.19 -22.69 0.38
CA SER A 220 34.98 -21.99 -0.65
C SER A 220 35.91 -20.94 -0.05
N ALA A 221 37.02 -20.65 -0.72
CA ALA A 221 37.87 -19.50 -0.46
C ALA A 221 38.18 -18.75 -1.76
N CYS A 222 38.02 -17.42 -1.76
CA CYS A 222 38.36 -16.57 -2.90
C CYS A 222 39.27 -15.41 -2.50
N ARG A 223 40.37 -15.22 -3.22
CA ARG A 223 41.26 -14.06 -3.07
C ARG A 223 40.60 -12.84 -3.69
N ARG A 224 40.68 -11.70 -3.01
CA ARG A 224 40.19 -10.42 -3.55
C ARG A 224 41.38 -9.61 -4.07
N ILE A 225 41.34 -9.31 -5.36
CA ILE A 225 42.37 -8.54 -6.06
C ILE A 225 41.85 -7.11 -6.21
N PRO A 226 42.56 -6.09 -5.71
CA PRO A 226 42.17 -4.70 -5.92
C PRO A 226 41.99 -4.39 -7.42
N PRO A 227 41.14 -3.42 -7.79
CA PRO A 227 40.95 -3.07 -9.19
C PRO A 227 42.28 -2.56 -9.79
N ILE A 228 42.76 -3.29 -10.79
CA ILE A 228 43.98 -2.97 -11.56
C ILE A 228 43.64 -2.95 -13.05
N VAL A 229 44.40 -2.22 -13.85
CA VAL A 229 44.45 -2.41 -15.32
C VAL A 229 45.90 -2.71 -15.73
N VAL A 230 46.07 -3.42 -16.84
CA VAL A 230 47.41 -3.75 -17.39
C VAL A 230 47.59 -2.96 -18.66
N GLY A 231 48.69 -2.22 -18.78
CA GLY A 231 49.03 -1.49 -20.00
C GLY A 231 49.25 -2.44 -21.17
N ASP A 232 48.61 -2.15 -22.29
CA ASP A 232 48.84 -2.82 -23.58
C ASP A 232 49.84 -2.05 -24.46
N GLY A 233 50.27 -0.86 -24.04
CA GLY A 233 51.17 0.02 -24.80
C GLY A 233 50.49 0.80 -25.92
N GLU A 234 49.17 0.67 -26.09
CA GLU A 234 48.41 1.28 -27.18
C GLU A 234 47.21 2.10 -26.66
N SER A 235 46.48 1.56 -25.70
CA SER A 235 45.25 2.15 -25.15
C SER A 235 45.55 3.08 -23.98
N THR A 236 44.77 4.16 -23.87
CA THR A 236 44.80 5.07 -22.72
C THR A 236 44.31 4.38 -21.44
N VAL A 237 44.66 4.92 -20.27
CA VAL A 237 44.15 4.43 -18.98
C VAL A 237 42.62 4.36 -18.97
N GLU A 238 41.95 5.38 -19.51
CA GLU A 238 40.49 5.42 -19.58
C GLU A 238 39.93 4.30 -20.47
N GLU A 239 40.55 4.03 -21.62
CA GLU A 239 40.16 2.95 -22.54
C GLU A 239 40.38 1.57 -21.92
N LEU A 240 41.50 1.35 -21.23
CA LEU A 240 41.78 0.10 -20.52
C LEU A 240 40.73 -0.16 -19.42
N ILE A 241 40.28 0.88 -18.71
CA ILE A 241 39.19 0.77 -17.72
C ILE A 241 37.86 0.45 -18.42
N LYS A 242 37.57 1.08 -19.57
CA LYS A 242 36.36 0.81 -20.36
C LYS A 242 36.32 -0.62 -20.86
N GLU A 243 37.42 -1.13 -21.42
CA GLU A 243 37.51 -2.51 -21.93
C GLU A 243 37.42 -3.53 -20.78
N LYS A 244 38.10 -3.29 -19.66
CA LYS A 244 37.97 -4.13 -18.46
C LYS A 244 36.54 -4.16 -17.92
N ASN A 245 35.82 -3.04 -17.95
CA ASN A 245 34.41 -2.99 -17.58
C ASN A 245 33.50 -3.73 -18.57
N LYS A 246 33.82 -3.70 -19.86
CA LYS A 246 33.11 -4.45 -20.90
C LYS A 246 33.32 -5.95 -20.75
N GLU A 247 34.53 -6.40 -20.41
CA GLU A 247 34.80 -7.79 -20.06
C GLU A 247 33.99 -8.22 -18.83
N LYS A 248 34.01 -7.43 -17.76
CA LYS A 248 33.22 -7.69 -16.53
C LYS A 248 31.72 -7.82 -16.79
N ARG A 249 31.17 -7.16 -17.81
CA ARG A 249 29.75 -7.31 -18.19
C ARG A 249 29.41 -8.71 -18.73
N LYS A 250 30.39 -9.45 -19.26
CA LYS A 250 30.16 -10.81 -19.79
C LYS A 250 30.02 -11.87 -18.68
N SER A 251 30.38 -11.54 -17.43
CA SER A 251 30.32 -12.48 -16.30
C SER A 251 29.21 -12.10 -15.31
N PRO A 252 28.32 -13.04 -14.92
CA PRO A 252 27.17 -12.75 -14.07
C PRO A 252 27.58 -12.13 -12.73
N GLY A 253 28.68 -12.61 -12.15
CA GLY A 253 29.17 -12.13 -10.86
C GLY A 253 29.95 -10.81 -10.91
N LEU A 254 30.32 -10.35 -12.11
CA LEU A 254 31.15 -9.17 -12.35
C LEU A 254 30.36 -8.00 -12.96
N VAL A 255 29.17 -8.23 -13.53
CA VAL A 255 28.25 -7.17 -14.03
C VAL A 255 28.03 -6.08 -12.99
N ILE A 256 27.89 -6.46 -11.72
CA ILE A 256 27.68 -5.55 -10.58
C ILE A 256 28.98 -4.98 -9.97
N ARG A 257 30.15 -5.33 -10.53
CA ARG A 257 31.50 -4.97 -10.02
C ARG A 257 32.31 -4.18 -11.06
N GLN A 258 31.67 -3.22 -11.71
CA GLN A 258 32.36 -2.30 -12.62
C GLN A 258 33.21 -1.29 -11.85
N ILE A 259 34.38 -0.96 -12.40
CA ILE A 259 35.27 0.08 -11.93
C ILE A 259 34.62 1.43 -12.29
N LYS A 260 34.41 2.28 -11.28
CA LYS A 260 33.84 3.63 -11.46
C LYS A 260 34.87 4.68 -11.05
N LEU A 261 35.17 5.62 -11.94
CA LEU A 261 36.08 6.73 -11.65
C LEU A 261 35.41 7.75 -10.71
N ASP A 262 36.18 8.23 -9.74
CA ASP A 262 35.83 9.34 -8.85
C ASP A 262 37.11 10.13 -8.52
N ALA A 263 36.98 11.27 -7.83
CA ALA A 263 38.11 12.14 -7.51
C ALA A 263 39.25 11.41 -6.79
N HIS A 264 38.93 10.45 -5.90
CA HIS A 264 39.95 9.68 -5.18
C HIS A 264 40.73 8.75 -6.11
N ARG A 265 40.04 8.01 -6.99
CA ARG A 265 40.70 7.08 -7.93
C ARG A 265 41.51 7.83 -8.99
N THR A 266 41.02 8.97 -9.46
CA THR A 266 41.78 9.83 -10.38
C THR A 266 43.06 10.32 -9.72
N GLU A 267 43.02 10.68 -8.44
CA GLU A 267 44.22 11.09 -7.70
C GLU A 267 45.21 9.94 -7.49
N LEU A 268 44.73 8.70 -7.27
CA LEU A 268 45.59 7.52 -7.19
C LEU A 268 46.31 7.19 -8.49
N ILE A 269 45.62 7.37 -9.63
CA ILE A 269 46.20 7.20 -10.95
C ILE A 269 47.30 8.26 -11.18
N LYS A 270 47.01 9.52 -10.85
CA LYS A 270 48.00 10.63 -10.89
C LYS A 270 49.21 10.39 -10.01
N ALA A 271 49.01 9.88 -8.79
CA ALA A 271 50.09 9.57 -7.86
C ALA A 271 51.05 8.47 -8.37
N GLN A 272 50.61 7.66 -9.34
CA GLN A 272 51.44 6.67 -10.03
C GLN A 272 52.10 7.22 -11.31
N GLY A 273 51.97 8.53 -11.57
CA GLY A 273 52.58 9.21 -12.71
C GLY A 273 51.80 9.09 -14.01
N TYR A 274 50.50 8.78 -13.94
CA TYR A 274 49.62 8.65 -15.12
C TYR A 274 48.44 9.62 -15.05
N ALA A 275 48.07 10.21 -16.17
CA ALA A 275 46.78 10.83 -16.43
C ALA A 275 45.79 9.80 -17.03
N LEU A 276 44.51 10.17 -17.17
CA LEU A 276 43.49 9.26 -17.71
C LEU A 276 43.67 9.01 -19.22
N ASP A 277 44.27 9.97 -19.93
CA ASP A 277 44.58 9.99 -21.35
C ASP A 277 46.01 9.52 -21.66
N ASP A 278 46.81 9.16 -20.65
CA ASP A 278 48.12 8.56 -20.87
C ASP A 278 47.99 7.08 -21.30
N VAL A 279 48.93 6.62 -22.13
CA VAL A 279 49.06 5.22 -22.54
C VAL A 279 50.08 4.50 -21.65
N PRO A 280 49.65 3.56 -20.77
CA PRO A 280 50.58 2.82 -19.93
C PRO A 280 51.45 1.87 -20.74
N LYS A 281 52.72 1.74 -20.33
CA LYS A 281 53.68 0.84 -20.99
C LYS A 281 53.14 -0.60 -21.01
N LEU A 282 53.42 -1.33 -22.09
CA LEU A 282 53.06 -2.74 -22.22
C LEU A 282 53.50 -3.55 -20.98
N GLY A 283 52.56 -4.22 -20.35
CA GLY A 283 52.75 -5.04 -19.14
C GLY A 283 52.83 -4.28 -17.81
N SER A 284 52.69 -2.95 -17.80
CA SER A 284 52.67 -2.20 -16.54
C SER A 284 51.33 -2.37 -15.81
N TYR A 285 51.37 -2.60 -14.50
CA TYR A 285 50.16 -2.68 -13.67
C TYR A 285 49.83 -1.30 -13.11
N LEU A 286 48.62 -0.83 -13.38
CA LEU A 286 48.12 0.42 -12.81
C LEU A 286 47.05 0.11 -11.77
N LEU A 287 47.28 0.54 -10.52
CA LEU A 287 46.35 0.36 -9.43
C LEU A 287 45.27 1.45 -9.47
N ILE A 288 44.00 1.05 -9.46
CA ILE A 288 42.87 2.00 -9.51
C ILE A 288 42.32 2.32 -8.12
N ASP A 289 42.39 1.38 -7.18
CA ASP A 289 41.93 1.55 -5.80
C ASP A 289 42.69 0.56 -4.91
N TYR A 290 43.09 0.96 -3.70
CA TYR A 290 43.74 0.07 -2.73
C TYR A 290 42.77 -0.96 -2.13
N LYS A 291 41.46 -0.69 -2.17
CA LYS A 291 40.44 -1.53 -1.52
C LYS A 291 39.97 -2.64 -2.45
N ALA A 292 40.16 -3.88 -2.02
CA ALA A 292 39.68 -5.07 -2.72
C ALA A 292 38.20 -5.39 -2.36
N GLY A 293 37.26 -4.52 -2.76
CA GLY A 293 35.83 -4.65 -2.50
C GLY A 293 34.99 -4.80 -3.77
N ALA A 294 33.84 -5.47 -3.69
CA ALA A 294 32.92 -5.59 -4.83
C ALA A 294 32.45 -4.21 -5.35
N SER A 295 32.31 -3.22 -4.47
CA SER A 295 31.90 -1.86 -4.83
C SER A 295 32.98 -1.00 -5.48
N THR A 296 34.25 -1.40 -5.41
CA THR A 296 35.39 -0.70 -6.03
C THR A 296 35.79 -1.34 -7.36
N GLY A 297 35.12 -2.42 -7.76
CA GLY A 297 35.41 -3.16 -8.99
C GLY A 297 36.49 -4.23 -8.85
N ALA A 298 36.79 -4.64 -7.61
CA ALA A 298 37.78 -5.68 -7.31
C ALA A 298 37.47 -7.01 -8.02
N ASP A 299 38.54 -7.63 -8.52
CA ASP A 299 38.51 -8.97 -9.10
C ASP A 299 38.58 -10.04 -8.01
N THR A 300 38.14 -11.24 -8.36
CA THR A 300 38.20 -12.40 -7.46
C THR A 300 38.89 -13.56 -8.14
N LEU A 301 39.77 -14.24 -7.39
CA LEU A 301 40.44 -15.45 -7.82
C LEU A 301 39.98 -16.60 -6.92
N GLU A 302 39.49 -17.69 -7.51
CA GLU A 302 39.21 -18.94 -6.79
C GLU A 302 40.54 -19.53 -6.28
N ILE A 303 40.65 -19.78 -4.97
CA ILE A 303 41.88 -20.33 -4.38
C ILE A 303 41.58 -21.51 -3.45
N SER A 304 40.39 -22.09 -3.47
CA SER A 304 39.97 -23.06 -2.46
C SER A 304 40.98 -24.19 -2.31
N ASP A 305 41.42 -24.75 -3.42
CA ASP A 305 42.31 -25.92 -3.45
C ASP A 305 43.79 -25.56 -3.29
N LEU A 306 44.11 -24.27 -3.40
CA LEU A 306 45.45 -23.73 -3.17
C LEU A 306 45.67 -23.35 -1.70
N VAL A 307 44.61 -23.30 -0.90
CA VAL A 307 44.67 -22.91 0.51
C VAL A 307 45.00 -24.11 1.39
N HIS A 308 46.00 -23.95 2.25
CA HIS A 308 46.38 -24.93 3.26
C HIS A 308 45.18 -25.28 4.19
N PRO A 309 44.89 -26.57 4.47
CA PRO A 309 43.70 -27.00 5.21
C PRO A 309 43.46 -26.29 6.54
N ARG A 310 44.53 -25.96 7.27
CA ARG A 310 44.46 -25.20 8.54
C ARG A 310 43.77 -23.83 8.43
N TYR A 311 43.78 -23.15 7.28
CA TYR A 311 42.99 -21.92 7.12
C TYR A 311 41.49 -22.21 7.07
N ARG A 312 41.09 -23.33 6.45
CA ARG A 312 39.70 -23.80 6.48
C ARG A 312 39.27 -24.06 7.93
N GLU A 313 40.11 -24.74 8.71
CA GLU A 313 39.87 -24.96 10.15
C GLU A 313 39.74 -23.65 10.94
N ILE A 314 40.56 -22.64 10.63
CA ILE A 314 40.45 -21.30 11.23
C ILE A 314 39.09 -20.68 10.89
N ALA A 315 38.67 -20.71 9.62
CA ALA A 315 37.36 -20.16 9.21
C ALA A 315 36.20 -20.89 9.90
N GLU A 316 36.24 -22.21 10.03
CA GLU A 316 35.26 -23.00 10.78
C GLU A 316 35.28 -22.66 12.28
N LYS A 317 36.46 -22.42 12.86
CA LYS A 317 36.59 -21.98 14.26
C LYS A 317 36.01 -20.58 14.46
N VAL A 318 36.19 -19.67 13.50
CA VAL A 318 35.55 -18.35 13.50
C VAL A 318 34.02 -18.49 13.48
N SER A 319 33.47 -19.42 12.69
CA SER A 319 32.04 -19.73 12.67
C SER A 319 31.49 -20.12 14.04
N ARG A 320 32.21 -20.99 14.77
CA ARG A 320 31.84 -21.38 16.15
C ARG A 320 31.85 -20.19 17.12
N VAL A 321 32.84 -19.30 17.01
CA VAL A 321 32.87 -18.05 17.80
C VAL A 321 31.67 -17.17 17.46
N ALA A 322 31.29 -17.12 16.18
CA ALA A 322 30.13 -16.41 15.67
C ALA A 322 28.78 -17.12 15.95
N LYS A 323 28.77 -18.20 16.75
CA LYS A 323 27.57 -18.98 17.11
C LYS A 323 26.90 -19.66 15.91
N ASP A 324 27.71 -20.16 14.98
CA ASP A 324 27.30 -21.03 13.88
C ASP A 324 26.15 -20.46 13.04
N ILE A 325 26.33 -19.20 12.64
CA ILE A 325 25.43 -18.56 11.69
C ILE A 325 25.40 -19.39 10.39
N PRO A 326 24.22 -19.66 9.82
CA PRO A 326 24.06 -20.57 8.68
C PRO A 326 24.97 -20.32 7.49
N VAL A 327 25.16 -19.04 7.14
CA VAL A 327 26.02 -18.60 6.04
C VAL A 327 26.87 -17.45 6.55
N LEU A 328 28.19 -17.63 6.55
CA LEU A 328 29.14 -16.67 7.10
C LEU A 328 30.32 -16.48 6.13
N GLY A 329 30.64 -15.23 5.81
CA GLY A 329 31.89 -14.89 5.10
C GLY A 329 32.95 -14.45 6.09
N VAL A 330 34.11 -15.10 6.13
CA VAL A 330 35.24 -14.78 7.00
C VAL A 330 36.36 -14.18 6.17
N ASP A 331 36.77 -12.96 6.51
CA ASP A 331 37.83 -12.24 5.80
C ASP A 331 39.16 -12.42 6.51
N ILE A 332 40.13 -13.03 5.83
CA ILE A 332 41.46 -13.33 6.35
C ILE A 332 42.49 -12.66 5.45
N ILE A 333 43.50 -12.06 6.04
CA ILE A 333 44.71 -11.63 5.32
C ILE A 333 45.88 -12.50 5.76
N SER A 334 46.64 -13.01 4.79
CA SER A 334 47.80 -13.87 5.04
C SER A 334 48.94 -13.54 4.08
N ARG A 335 50.19 -13.72 4.51
CA ARG A 335 51.36 -13.62 3.60
C ARG A 335 51.35 -14.71 2.53
N ASN A 336 50.94 -15.92 2.93
CA ASN A 336 50.82 -17.05 2.02
C ASN A 336 49.71 -17.99 2.48
N PHE A 337 48.75 -18.24 1.60
CA PHE A 337 47.64 -19.16 1.87
C PHE A 337 47.99 -20.62 1.61
N SER A 338 49.03 -20.93 0.83
CA SER A 338 49.44 -22.33 0.56
C SER A 338 50.28 -22.95 1.67
N GLU A 339 50.85 -22.13 2.55
CA GLU A 339 51.62 -22.57 3.71
C GLU A 339 50.77 -22.68 4.98
N ALA A 340 51.23 -23.47 5.95
CA ALA A 340 50.54 -23.59 7.22
C ALA A 340 50.51 -22.24 7.99
N PRO A 341 49.35 -21.80 8.52
CA PRO A 341 49.25 -20.58 9.29
C PRO A 341 50.03 -20.67 10.60
N THR A 342 50.87 -19.67 10.86
CA THR A 342 51.48 -19.38 12.15
C THR A 342 50.84 -18.13 12.77
N ARG A 343 51.10 -17.86 14.05
CA ARG A 343 50.50 -16.71 14.77
C ARG A 343 50.74 -15.36 14.09
N ASN A 344 51.87 -15.21 13.40
CA ASN A 344 52.27 -13.96 12.75
C ASN A 344 52.10 -13.99 11.22
N SER A 345 51.67 -15.10 10.62
CA SER A 345 51.53 -15.21 9.16
C SER A 345 50.16 -14.77 8.64
N TYR A 346 49.15 -14.65 9.52
CA TYR A 346 47.79 -14.25 9.16
C TYR A 346 47.11 -13.43 10.26
N VAL A 347 46.07 -12.68 9.88
CA VAL A 347 45.09 -12.12 10.82
C VAL A 347 43.67 -12.23 10.24
N VAL A 348 42.70 -12.50 11.11
CA VAL A 348 41.27 -12.41 10.76
C VAL A 348 40.82 -10.94 10.87
N LEU A 349 40.24 -10.42 9.79
CA LEU A 349 39.84 -9.02 9.68
C LEU A 349 38.42 -8.79 10.18
N GLU A 350 37.45 -9.53 9.64
CA GLU A 350 36.02 -9.46 10.00
C GLU A 350 35.26 -10.72 9.59
N ALA A 351 34.02 -10.85 10.05
CA ALA A 351 33.08 -11.88 9.58
C ALA A 351 31.70 -11.28 9.29
N ASN A 352 31.06 -11.73 8.23
CA ASN A 352 29.89 -11.12 7.61
C ASN A 352 28.72 -12.11 7.48
N VAL A 353 27.54 -11.74 8.01
CA VAL A 353 26.31 -12.57 8.09
C VAL A 353 25.53 -12.70 6.77
N ALA A 354 25.83 -11.82 5.80
CA ALA A 354 25.25 -11.82 4.47
C ALA A 354 26.37 -11.66 3.43
N PRO A 355 27.26 -12.67 3.28
CA PRO A 355 28.41 -12.55 2.40
C PRO A 355 27.97 -12.44 0.93
N GLY A 356 28.73 -11.69 0.14
CA GLY A 356 28.55 -11.67 -1.32
C GLY A 356 28.93 -13.01 -1.92
N LEU A 357 28.01 -13.65 -2.63
CA LEU A 357 28.20 -15.01 -3.16
C LEU A 357 28.82 -15.00 -4.56
N SER A 358 28.58 -13.93 -5.33
CA SER A 358 28.92 -13.87 -6.75
C SER A 358 30.40 -14.13 -7.07
N GLY A 359 31.33 -13.66 -6.23
CA GLY A 359 32.76 -13.85 -6.44
C GLY A 359 33.28 -15.23 -6.04
N HIS A 360 32.45 -16.03 -5.37
CA HIS A 360 32.71 -17.45 -5.12
C HIS A 360 32.11 -18.30 -6.26
N CYS A 361 30.92 -17.96 -6.76
CA CYS A 361 30.30 -18.69 -7.88
C CYS A 361 31.00 -18.42 -9.23
N TYR A 362 31.29 -17.14 -9.48
CA TYR A 362 31.77 -16.61 -10.74
C TYR A 362 33.01 -15.73 -10.49
N PRO A 363 34.16 -16.34 -10.17
CA PRO A 363 35.39 -15.58 -9.97
C PRO A 363 35.84 -14.92 -11.29
N SER A 364 36.65 -13.86 -11.20
CA SER A 364 37.31 -13.27 -12.37
C SER A 364 38.38 -14.20 -12.95
N TYR A 365 39.01 -14.98 -12.07
CA TYR A 365 40.07 -15.91 -12.40
C TYR A 365 39.85 -17.25 -11.69
N GLY A 366 40.12 -18.36 -12.37
CA GLY A 366 39.90 -19.70 -11.86
C GLY A 366 38.52 -20.28 -12.22
N GLU A 367 38.30 -21.52 -11.81
CA GLU A 367 37.09 -22.27 -12.17
C GLU A 367 35.85 -21.80 -11.41
N LYS A 368 34.68 -21.95 -12.04
CA LYS A 368 33.39 -21.71 -11.38
C LYS A 368 33.18 -22.75 -10.28
N LYS A 369 32.60 -22.33 -9.16
CA LYS A 369 32.35 -23.20 -8.02
C LYS A 369 30.90 -23.13 -7.56
N ASP A 370 30.23 -24.28 -7.47
CA ASP A 370 28.89 -24.35 -6.89
C ASP A 370 28.96 -24.23 -5.37
N ILE A 371 28.53 -23.08 -4.88
CA ILE A 371 28.39 -22.77 -3.45
C ILE A 371 26.93 -22.57 -3.04
N ILE A 372 26.00 -22.64 -3.99
CA ILE A 372 24.57 -22.42 -3.75
C ILE A 372 23.93 -23.70 -3.26
N THR A 373 24.26 -24.83 -3.88
CA THR A 373 23.80 -26.17 -3.46
C THR A 373 24.07 -26.42 -1.97
N PRO A 374 25.29 -26.23 -1.43
CA PRO A 374 25.54 -26.36 0.00
C PRO A 374 24.70 -25.45 0.90
N ILE A 375 24.39 -24.22 0.45
CA ILE A 375 23.55 -23.26 1.21
C ILE A 375 22.12 -23.79 1.30
N VAL A 376 21.57 -24.27 0.18
CA VAL A 376 20.23 -24.83 0.11
C VAL A 376 20.14 -26.14 0.89
N ASP A 377 21.12 -27.03 0.76
CA ASP A 377 21.21 -28.28 1.55
C ASP A 377 21.14 -27.99 3.05
N TYR A 378 21.97 -27.04 3.51
CA TYR A 378 21.99 -26.69 4.93
C TYR A 378 20.66 -26.05 5.36
N ALA A 379 20.07 -25.17 4.58
CA ALA A 379 18.78 -24.57 4.90
C ALA A 379 17.65 -25.60 4.99
N LEU A 380 17.61 -26.56 4.06
CA LEU A 380 16.67 -27.69 4.10
C LEU A 380 16.91 -28.58 5.33
N SER A 381 18.16 -28.74 5.79
CA SER A 381 18.44 -29.50 7.01
C SER A 381 17.89 -28.85 8.29
N LEU A 382 17.65 -27.53 8.27
CA LEU A 382 17.19 -26.75 9.42
C LEU A 382 15.68 -26.71 9.57
N ALA A 383 14.93 -27.16 8.57
CA ALA A 383 13.48 -27.15 8.59
C ALA A 383 12.93 -28.51 8.16
N LYS A 384 11.82 -28.92 8.77
CA LYS A 384 11.13 -30.13 8.35
C LYS A 384 10.12 -29.78 7.27
N PRO A 385 10.00 -30.59 6.21
CA PRO A 385 8.83 -30.54 5.36
C PRO A 385 7.60 -30.68 6.25
N VAL A 386 6.60 -29.83 6.06
CA VAL A 386 5.33 -29.98 6.77
C VAL A 386 4.70 -31.28 6.27
N ALA A 387 4.49 -32.26 7.17
CA ALA A 387 3.97 -33.58 6.86
C ALA A 387 2.53 -33.48 6.33
N ALA A 388 2.42 -33.38 5.00
CA ALA A 388 1.28 -33.69 4.14
C ALA A 388 -0.11 -33.22 4.66
N THR A 389 -0.71 -32.16 4.10
CA THR A 389 -1.44 -32.31 2.82
C THR A 389 -0.93 -33.52 2.05
N ARG A 390 -1.42 -34.70 2.43
CA ARG A 390 -1.34 -35.84 1.50
C ARG A 390 -2.07 -35.31 0.27
N ALA A 391 -1.35 -35.19 -0.84
CA ALA A 391 -2.00 -35.24 -2.14
C ALA A 391 -3.03 -36.37 -2.04
N PRO A 392 -4.30 -36.14 -2.40
CA PRO A 392 -5.27 -37.23 -2.44
C PRO A 392 -4.58 -38.37 -3.20
N ALA A 393 -4.48 -39.53 -2.54
CA ALA A 393 -4.08 -40.73 -3.26
C ALA A 393 -5.00 -40.79 -4.48
N CYS A 394 -4.40 -40.76 -5.66
CA CYS A 394 -5.10 -40.89 -6.91
C CYS A 394 -5.64 -42.33 -6.95
N SER A 395 -6.74 -42.59 -6.26
CA SER A 395 -7.61 -43.70 -6.57
C SER A 395 -8.37 -43.27 -7.81
N MET A 396 -8.00 -43.84 -8.95
CA MET A 396 -8.83 -43.83 -10.14
C MET A 396 -10.20 -44.41 -9.76
N ALA A 397 -11.14 -43.53 -9.42
CA ALA A 397 -12.55 -43.88 -9.43
C ALA A 397 -12.98 -43.81 -10.90
N GLU A 398 -13.01 -44.97 -11.53
CA GLU A 398 -13.59 -45.19 -12.84
C GLU A 398 -15.03 -44.65 -12.85
N LYS A 399 -15.32 -43.67 -13.73
CA LYS A 399 -16.68 -43.51 -14.26
C LYS A 399 -16.70 -42.75 -15.58
N GLN A 400 -16.95 -43.54 -16.62
CA GLN A 400 -17.59 -43.29 -17.91
C GLN A 400 -17.48 -41.88 -18.52
N LEU A 401 -16.64 -41.82 -19.56
CA LEU A 401 -16.74 -40.89 -20.68
C LEU A 401 -18.15 -40.92 -21.27
N VAL A 402 -18.75 -39.73 -21.43
CA VAL A 402 -19.84 -39.52 -22.39
C VAL A 402 -19.27 -38.70 -23.55
N GLU A 403 -19.45 -39.26 -24.74
CA GLU A 403 -19.02 -38.77 -26.04
C GLU A 403 -19.77 -37.49 -26.45
N GLU A 404 -19.06 -36.53 -27.03
CA GLU A 404 -19.31 -36.00 -28.39
C GLU A 404 -18.59 -34.66 -28.62
N ALA A 405 -17.50 -34.72 -29.39
CA ALA A 405 -16.95 -33.72 -30.34
C ALA A 405 -15.43 -33.96 -30.52
N SER A 406 -15.15 -34.89 -31.43
CA SER A 406 -13.86 -35.33 -31.98
C SER A 406 -12.99 -34.19 -32.53
N THR A 407 -11.80 -33.97 -31.95
CA THR A 407 -10.54 -34.52 -32.48
C THR A 407 -9.55 -34.65 -31.32
N SER A 408 -9.12 -35.88 -31.01
CA SER A 408 -8.35 -36.14 -29.80
C SER A 408 -6.85 -35.96 -30.05
N PHE A 409 -6.15 -35.49 -29.00
CA PHE A 409 -4.70 -35.39 -28.92
C PHE A 409 -3.94 -36.68 -29.34
N ALA A 410 -4.60 -37.85 -29.25
CA ALA A 410 -4.04 -39.13 -29.67
C ALA A 410 -3.82 -39.25 -31.19
N GLU A 411 -4.64 -38.61 -32.02
CA GLU A 411 -4.49 -38.62 -33.48
C GLU A 411 -3.30 -37.76 -33.93
N LYS A 412 -3.13 -36.57 -33.32
CA LYS A 412 -1.95 -35.70 -33.53
C LYS A 412 -0.65 -36.32 -33.01
N HIS A 413 -0.72 -37.10 -31.94
CA HIS A 413 0.43 -37.79 -31.36
C HIS A 413 0.87 -39.01 -32.20
N GLN A 414 -0.08 -39.72 -32.84
CA GLN A 414 0.25 -40.79 -33.80
C GLN A 414 0.89 -40.24 -35.10
N GLU A 415 0.50 -39.04 -35.56
CA GLU A 415 1.15 -38.37 -36.69
C GLU A 415 2.61 -38.00 -36.37
N LEU A 416 2.87 -37.50 -35.16
CA LEU A 416 4.23 -37.15 -34.69
C LEU A 416 5.14 -38.38 -34.54
N LEU A 417 4.57 -39.51 -34.11
CA LEU A 417 5.30 -40.79 -34.01
C LEU A 417 5.61 -41.42 -35.38
N LYS A 418 4.83 -41.12 -36.44
CA LYS A 418 5.13 -41.57 -37.82
C LYS A 418 6.30 -40.80 -38.46
N SER A 419 6.62 -39.59 -37.98
CA SER A 419 7.70 -38.76 -38.53
C SER A 419 9.07 -38.95 -37.88
N GLY A 420 9.19 -39.83 -36.88
CA GLY A 420 10.40 -39.95 -36.06
C GLY A 420 10.84 -41.40 -35.83
N THR A 421 11.73 -41.86 -36.72
CA THR A 421 12.69 -42.98 -36.58
C THR A 421 12.24 -44.41 -36.93
N ASP A 422 12.77 -44.88 -38.07
CA ASP A 422 13.14 -46.28 -38.28
C ASP A 422 14.04 -46.73 -37.12
N ARG A 423 13.48 -47.51 -36.20
CA ARG A 423 13.99 -48.81 -35.74
C ARG A 423 13.26 -49.25 -34.46
N GLY A 424 12.57 -50.38 -34.57
CA GLY A 424 12.40 -51.33 -33.47
C GLY A 424 11.27 -51.02 -32.50
N ALA A 425 10.04 -51.38 -32.88
CA ALA A 425 8.93 -51.56 -31.97
C ALA A 425 9.13 -52.82 -31.11
N GLU A 426 8.89 -52.71 -29.80
CA GLU A 426 8.18 -53.76 -29.07
C GLU A 426 7.14 -53.10 -28.15
N SER A 427 5.93 -53.62 -28.26
CA SER A 427 4.74 -53.19 -27.53
C SER A 427 4.80 -53.61 -26.08
N ILE A 428 4.49 -52.70 -25.16
CA ILE A 428 3.88 -53.10 -23.89
C ILE A 428 2.63 -52.25 -23.69
N SER A 429 1.51 -52.83 -24.13
CA SER A 429 0.21 -52.50 -23.60
C SER A 429 0.07 -53.09 -22.20
N SER A 430 -0.55 -52.32 -21.32
CA SER A 430 -1.26 -52.71 -20.10
C SER A 430 -0.59 -52.38 -18.75
N VAL A 431 -1.42 -51.69 -17.97
CA VAL A 431 -1.53 -51.65 -16.50
C VAL A 431 -0.74 -50.60 -15.72
N LEU A 432 -1.55 -49.84 -14.98
CA LEU A 432 -1.27 -49.03 -13.80
C LEU A 432 -0.40 -49.78 -12.77
N ASP A 433 0.87 -49.40 -12.61
CA ASP A 433 1.74 -49.81 -11.49
C ASP A 433 2.54 -48.58 -10.98
N PRO A 434 2.71 -48.37 -9.66
CA PRO A 434 3.71 -47.45 -9.08
C PRO A 434 5.13 -47.52 -9.68
N ALA A 435 5.55 -48.64 -10.29
CA ALA A 435 6.79 -48.74 -11.05
C ALA A 435 6.79 -47.86 -12.32
N GLY A 436 5.64 -47.62 -12.95
CA GLY A 436 5.49 -46.73 -14.10
C GLY A 436 5.59 -45.24 -13.74
N LEU A 437 5.05 -44.85 -12.59
CA LEU A 437 5.23 -43.51 -12.00
C LEU A 437 6.68 -43.27 -11.55
N THR A 438 7.32 -44.31 -11.01
CA THR A 438 8.75 -44.26 -10.66
C THR A 438 9.61 -44.15 -11.91
N THR A 439 9.28 -44.88 -12.98
CA THR A 439 9.98 -44.80 -14.27
C THR A 439 9.79 -43.44 -14.95
N LEU A 440 8.60 -42.84 -14.87
CA LEU A 440 8.32 -41.49 -15.35
C LEU A 440 9.08 -40.44 -14.53
N ALA A 441 9.10 -40.55 -13.20
CA ALA A 441 9.86 -39.66 -12.32
C ALA A 441 11.38 -39.80 -12.51
N THR A 442 11.90 -41.02 -12.72
CA THR A 442 13.31 -41.28 -13.04
C THR A 442 13.68 -40.76 -14.41
N ARG A 443 12.80 -40.87 -15.42
CA ARG A 443 13.02 -40.29 -16.75
C ARG A 443 12.96 -38.76 -16.75
N ILE A 444 12.04 -38.15 -15.99
CA ILE A 444 11.98 -36.69 -15.78
C ILE A 444 13.20 -36.18 -15.00
N TYR A 445 13.66 -36.95 -14.00
CA TYR A 445 14.89 -36.66 -13.25
C TYR A 445 16.14 -36.75 -14.13
N GLU A 446 16.28 -37.79 -14.98
CA GLU A 446 17.38 -37.91 -15.95
C GLU A 446 17.31 -36.82 -17.05
N HIS A 447 16.13 -36.43 -17.53
CA HIS A 447 15.96 -35.34 -18.50
C HIS A 447 16.37 -33.98 -17.92
N ASN A 448 15.94 -33.66 -16.69
CA ASN A 448 16.31 -32.42 -15.99
C ASN A 448 17.77 -32.40 -15.54
N ARG A 449 18.41 -33.56 -15.35
CA ARG A 449 19.83 -33.71 -15.04
C ARG A 449 20.74 -33.42 -16.24
N LEU A 450 20.23 -33.58 -17.48
CA LEU A 450 20.98 -33.37 -18.72
C LEU A 450 20.84 -31.96 -19.31
N GLY A 451 20.13 -31.05 -18.65
CA GLY A 451 20.05 -29.63 -19.02
C GLY A 451 18.95 -29.26 -20.01
N GLU A 452 18.10 -30.22 -20.40
CA GLU A 452 16.90 -29.97 -21.20
C GLU A 452 15.69 -29.96 -20.26
N SER A 453 15.43 -28.79 -19.66
CA SER A 453 14.38 -28.60 -18.66
C SER A 453 12.99 -28.86 -19.25
N LEU A 454 12.31 -29.90 -18.77
CA LEU A 454 10.86 -30.05 -18.92
C LEU A 454 10.19 -29.44 -17.69
N VAL A 455 9.65 -28.23 -17.85
CA VAL A 455 8.86 -27.54 -16.84
C VAL A 455 7.42 -28.05 -16.91
N PHE A 456 6.97 -28.77 -15.87
CA PHE A 456 5.54 -29.01 -15.67
C PHE A 456 4.95 -27.84 -14.88
N PHE A 457 4.14 -27.03 -15.56
CA PHE A 457 3.13 -26.21 -14.92
C PHE A 457 1.93 -27.11 -14.61
N GLU A 458 1.68 -27.42 -13.34
CA GLU A 458 0.35 -27.88 -13.00
C GLU A 458 -0.57 -26.66 -13.02
N ARG A 459 -1.60 -26.73 -13.87
CA ARG A 459 -2.72 -25.79 -13.88
C ARG A 459 -3.15 -25.58 -12.43
N SER A 460 -3.12 -24.33 -11.97
CA SER A 460 -4.01 -23.90 -10.90
C SER A 460 -5.41 -24.46 -11.22
N PRO A 461 -6.16 -25.04 -10.26
CA PRO A 461 -7.54 -25.46 -10.52
C PRO A 461 -8.20 -24.26 -11.17
N SER A 462 -8.71 -24.44 -12.39
CA SER A 462 -9.18 -23.39 -13.31
C SER A 462 -9.45 -22.10 -12.56
N MET A 463 -8.79 -21.00 -12.92
CA MET A 463 -9.32 -19.69 -12.55
C MET A 463 -10.73 -19.64 -13.12
N VAL A 464 -11.71 -20.02 -12.30
CA VAL A 464 -13.09 -19.67 -12.56
C VAL A 464 -13.05 -18.17 -12.50
N LYS A 465 -13.33 -17.52 -13.63
CA LYS A 465 -13.52 -16.08 -13.69
C LYS A 465 -14.44 -15.70 -12.51
N PRO A 466 -14.05 -14.77 -11.62
CA PRO A 466 -14.94 -14.32 -10.56
C PRO A 466 -16.25 -13.84 -11.16
N LEU A 467 -17.40 -14.36 -10.68
CA LEU A 467 -18.69 -13.87 -11.14
C LEU A 467 -18.90 -12.45 -10.59
N THR A 468 -19.28 -11.54 -11.46
CA THR A 468 -19.64 -10.16 -11.12
C THR A 468 -21.08 -9.83 -11.50
N VAL A 469 -21.88 -9.43 -10.51
CA VAL A 469 -23.28 -9.00 -10.68
C VAL A 469 -23.38 -7.51 -10.34
N THR A 470 -23.72 -6.67 -11.32
CA THR A 470 -23.86 -5.23 -11.16
C THR A 470 -25.33 -4.83 -11.12
N PHE A 471 -25.72 -4.08 -10.10
CA PHE A 471 -27.09 -3.58 -9.93
C PHE A 471 -27.15 -2.10 -10.25
N CYS A 472 -28.13 -1.71 -11.05
CA CYS A 472 -28.39 -0.36 -11.48
C CYS A 472 -29.76 0.09 -10.96
N GLY A 473 -29.81 1.35 -10.54
CA GLY A 473 -31.01 2.01 -10.02
C GLY A 473 -32.14 2.22 -11.05
N ASP A 474 -33.08 3.09 -10.66
CA ASP A 474 -34.32 3.36 -11.40
C ASP A 474 -34.02 3.88 -12.81
N THR A 475 -34.59 3.25 -13.84
CA THR A 475 -34.24 3.50 -15.24
C THR A 475 -35.46 3.73 -16.13
N SER A 476 -35.44 4.83 -16.87
CA SER A 476 -36.36 5.17 -17.97
C SER A 476 -35.66 6.14 -18.93
N LEU A 477 -35.79 5.88 -20.24
CA LEU A 477 -35.27 6.78 -21.28
C LEU A 477 -36.04 8.12 -21.33
N GLY A 478 -37.21 8.15 -20.68
CA GLY A 478 -37.96 9.37 -20.40
C GLY A 478 -38.70 9.93 -21.60
N TYR A 479 -39.16 9.09 -22.54
CA TYR A 479 -39.99 9.53 -23.67
C TYR A 479 -41.15 10.39 -23.20
N TYR A 480 -41.90 9.93 -22.21
CA TYR A 480 -43.00 10.68 -21.62
C TYR A 480 -42.58 12.05 -21.06
N TYR A 481 -41.51 12.10 -20.26
CA TYR A 481 -41.07 13.31 -19.58
C TYR A 481 -40.44 14.31 -20.53
N LEU A 482 -39.53 13.86 -21.38
CA LEU A 482 -38.82 14.68 -22.35
C LEU A 482 -39.74 15.16 -23.48
N GLU A 483 -40.75 14.38 -23.89
CA GLU A 483 -41.73 14.85 -24.88
C GLU A 483 -42.58 16.00 -24.32
N LYS A 484 -43.12 15.86 -23.11
CA LYS A 484 -43.89 16.93 -22.44
C LYS A 484 -43.06 18.19 -22.21
N SER A 485 -41.76 18.02 -22.02
CA SER A 485 -40.82 19.11 -21.75
C SER A 485 -39.90 19.44 -22.94
N LYS A 486 -40.25 19.00 -24.16
CA LYS A 486 -39.39 19.10 -25.36
C LYS A 486 -38.99 20.53 -25.74
N ARG A 487 -39.81 21.52 -25.35
CA ARG A 487 -39.46 22.94 -25.54
C ARG A 487 -38.39 23.41 -24.54
N LYS A 488 -38.39 22.86 -23.33
CA LYS A 488 -37.47 23.22 -22.25
C LYS A 488 -36.16 22.44 -22.30
N TYR A 489 -36.21 21.17 -22.71
CA TYR A 489 -35.05 20.27 -22.79
C TYR A 489 -34.89 19.72 -24.22
N ALA A 490 -34.85 20.63 -25.21
CA ALA A 490 -34.81 20.28 -26.63
C ALA A 490 -33.60 19.40 -27.00
N GLU A 491 -32.42 19.68 -26.45
CA GLU A 491 -31.20 18.88 -26.69
C GLU A 491 -31.33 17.45 -26.14
N ALA A 492 -31.87 17.28 -24.93
CA ALA A 492 -32.11 15.96 -24.36
C ALA A 492 -33.17 15.19 -25.17
N TYR A 493 -34.26 15.86 -25.58
CA TYR A 493 -35.25 15.24 -26.45
C TYR A 493 -34.69 14.87 -27.83
N GLU A 494 -33.80 15.69 -28.40
CA GLU A 494 -33.13 15.38 -29.67
C GLU A 494 -32.17 14.19 -29.54
N ARG A 495 -31.38 14.11 -28.46
CA ARG A 495 -30.55 12.95 -28.15
C ARG A 495 -31.38 11.68 -28.01
N LEU A 496 -32.53 11.76 -27.36
CA LEU A 496 -33.46 10.62 -27.27
C LEU A 496 -33.93 10.12 -28.66
N GLN A 497 -34.05 10.99 -29.65
CA GLN A 497 -34.46 10.60 -31.00
C GLN A 497 -33.28 10.11 -31.86
N LYS A 498 -32.09 10.71 -31.71
CA LYS A 498 -30.93 10.50 -32.60
C LYS A 498 -29.89 9.53 -32.05
N ASP A 499 -29.57 9.66 -30.76
CA ASP A 499 -28.56 8.85 -30.07
C ASP A 499 -28.93 8.59 -28.59
N PRO A 500 -29.92 7.70 -28.34
CA PRO A 500 -30.35 7.35 -26.99
C PRO A 500 -29.24 6.76 -26.11
N MET A 501 -28.22 6.13 -26.71
CA MET A 501 -27.09 5.55 -25.98
C MET A 501 -26.23 6.63 -25.29
N SER A 502 -26.28 7.87 -25.77
CA SER A 502 -25.50 8.98 -25.22
C SER A 502 -25.84 9.32 -23.76
N PHE A 503 -27.04 8.94 -23.28
CA PHE A 503 -27.40 9.11 -21.87
C PHE A 503 -26.56 8.25 -20.92
N PHE A 504 -25.94 7.19 -21.43
CA PHE A 504 -25.21 6.19 -20.63
C PHE A 504 -23.69 6.31 -20.77
N ASP A 505 -23.18 7.21 -21.61
CA ASP A 505 -21.73 7.30 -21.91
C ASP A 505 -20.88 7.49 -20.65
N GLY A 506 -21.36 8.30 -19.70
CA GLY A 506 -20.66 8.56 -18.45
C GLY A 506 -20.68 7.41 -17.44
N VAL A 507 -21.43 6.32 -17.70
CA VAL A 507 -21.56 5.17 -16.78
C VAL A 507 -21.17 3.83 -17.42
N LYS A 508 -21.00 3.77 -18.75
CA LYS A 508 -20.52 2.56 -19.46
C LYS A 508 -19.27 1.93 -18.84
N PRO A 509 -18.20 2.69 -18.47
CA PRO A 509 -17.00 2.10 -17.86
C PRO A 509 -17.27 1.36 -16.55
N VAL A 510 -18.32 1.75 -15.81
CA VAL A 510 -18.71 1.10 -14.55
C VAL A 510 -19.46 -0.21 -14.78
N LEU A 511 -20.02 -0.42 -15.97
CA LEU A 511 -20.71 -1.68 -16.31
C LEU A 511 -19.76 -2.70 -16.95
N GLU A 512 -18.66 -2.26 -17.54
CA GLU A 512 -17.68 -3.12 -18.22
C GLU A 512 -17.16 -4.25 -17.33
N GLY A 513 -16.97 -5.42 -17.91
CA GLY A 513 -16.50 -6.61 -17.20
C GLY A 513 -17.52 -7.28 -16.27
N SER A 514 -18.75 -6.76 -16.14
CA SER A 514 -19.84 -7.44 -15.43
C SER A 514 -20.27 -8.70 -16.18
N ASP A 515 -20.54 -9.79 -15.46
CA ASP A 515 -21.15 -11.00 -16.03
C ASP A 515 -22.67 -10.86 -16.11
N GLU A 516 -23.26 -10.20 -15.10
CA GLU A 516 -24.68 -9.91 -15.01
C GLU A 516 -24.87 -8.40 -14.73
N VAL A 517 -25.79 -7.76 -15.45
CA VAL A 517 -26.19 -6.37 -15.21
C VAL A 517 -27.70 -6.33 -15.03
N ILE A 518 -28.14 -5.89 -13.85
CA ILE A 518 -29.53 -5.91 -13.43
C ILE A 518 -30.02 -4.48 -13.25
N VAL A 519 -31.10 -4.11 -13.93
CA VAL A 519 -31.62 -2.74 -13.94
C VAL A 519 -33.04 -2.69 -13.39
N ASN A 520 -33.36 -1.72 -12.52
CA ASN A 520 -34.74 -1.42 -12.19
C ASN A 520 -35.41 -0.64 -13.31
N LEU A 521 -36.16 -1.33 -14.17
CA LEU A 521 -36.82 -0.73 -15.32
C LEU A 521 -38.18 -0.15 -14.88
N GLU A 522 -38.19 1.16 -14.65
CA GLU A 522 -39.30 1.89 -14.06
C GLU A 522 -40.10 2.62 -15.15
N THR A 523 -40.55 1.87 -16.15
CA THR A 523 -41.35 2.35 -17.31
C THR A 523 -42.09 1.19 -17.97
N VAL A 524 -43.15 1.47 -18.74
CA VAL A 524 -43.80 0.49 -19.64
C VAL A 524 -43.22 0.62 -21.05
N LEU A 525 -42.96 -0.50 -21.73
CA LEU A 525 -42.48 -0.52 -23.10
C LEU A 525 -43.64 -0.82 -24.07
N SER A 526 -44.11 0.20 -24.78
CA SER A 526 -45.23 0.05 -25.73
C SER A 526 -45.25 1.15 -26.79
N HIS A 527 -45.52 0.79 -28.04
CA HIS A 527 -45.80 1.75 -29.12
C HIS A 527 -47.19 2.37 -29.01
N GLU A 528 -48.15 1.60 -28.47
CA GLU A 528 -49.55 2.00 -28.33
C GLU A 528 -50.00 1.74 -26.89
N PRO A 529 -49.56 2.55 -25.91
CA PRO A 529 -49.83 2.29 -24.50
C PRO A 529 -51.32 2.43 -24.13
N GLY A 530 -52.10 3.18 -24.90
CA GLY A 530 -53.50 3.47 -24.59
C GLY A 530 -53.66 4.46 -23.42
N ALA A 531 -54.83 4.47 -22.80
CA ALA A 531 -55.07 5.29 -21.61
C ALA A 531 -54.37 4.66 -20.38
N PRO A 532 -53.70 5.47 -19.53
CA PRO A 532 -53.17 4.97 -18.27
C PRO A 532 -54.29 4.54 -17.32
N ILE A 533 -53.96 3.73 -16.32
CA ILE A 533 -54.91 3.34 -15.27
C ILE A 533 -55.52 4.59 -14.63
N GLU A 534 -56.84 4.53 -14.41
CA GLU A 534 -57.61 5.63 -13.83
C GLU A 534 -57.01 6.10 -12.49
N GLY A 535 -56.80 7.41 -12.36
CA GLY A 535 -56.22 8.03 -11.17
C GLY A 535 -54.69 7.94 -11.05
N LYS A 536 -53.96 7.44 -12.05
CA LYS A 536 -52.49 7.50 -12.11
C LYS A 536 -52.01 8.86 -12.61
N GLU A 537 -51.35 9.62 -11.74
CA GLU A 537 -50.94 11.01 -12.02
C GLU A 537 -49.73 11.14 -12.96
N TYR A 538 -48.81 10.18 -12.92
CA TYR A 538 -47.56 10.20 -13.69
C TYR A 538 -47.32 8.83 -14.35
N PRO A 539 -47.95 8.55 -15.50
CA PRO A 539 -47.66 7.34 -16.26
C PRO A 539 -46.33 7.47 -17.04
N GLY A 540 -45.55 6.40 -17.10
CA GLY A 540 -44.29 6.31 -17.86
C GLY A 540 -44.37 5.28 -18.98
N CYS A 541 -44.11 5.69 -20.21
CA CYS A 541 -43.99 4.81 -21.37
C CYS A 541 -42.77 5.19 -22.18
N ASP A 542 -41.92 4.22 -22.50
CA ASP A 542 -40.76 4.37 -23.39
C ASP A 542 -40.93 3.54 -24.67
N ASP A 543 -40.23 3.97 -25.73
CA ASP A 543 -40.22 3.23 -27.00
C ASP A 543 -39.61 1.83 -26.78
N PRO A 544 -40.32 0.76 -27.10
CA PRO A 544 -39.89 -0.59 -26.80
C PRO A 544 -38.68 -1.03 -27.63
N ASP A 545 -38.57 -0.63 -28.90
CA ASP A 545 -37.48 -1.07 -29.79
C ASP A 545 -36.18 -0.36 -29.44
N VAL A 546 -36.26 0.95 -29.17
CA VAL A 546 -35.12 1.75 -28.75
C VAL A 546 -34.63 1.31 -27.37
N THR A 547 -35.53 1.14 -26.40
CA THR A 547 -35.16 0.77 -25.03
C THR A 547 -34.49 -0.60 -24.99
N ILE A 548 -35.05 -1.61 -25.66
CA ILE A 548 -34.44 -2.95 -25.72
C ILE A 548 -33.06 -2.91 -26.38
N LYS A 549 -32.90 -2.13 -27.45
CA LYS A 549 -31.60 -1.95 -28.10
C LYS A 549 -30.57 -1.34 -27.14
N VAL A 550 -30.98 -0.35 -26.34
CA VAL A 550 -30.13 0.27 -25.31
C VAL A 550 -29.76 -0.74 -24.22
N LEU A 551 -30.73 -1.44 -23.64
CA LEU A 551 -30.49 -2.44 -22.60
C LEU A 551 -29.51 -3.52 -23.07
N LYS A 552 -29.68 -4.03 -24.30
CA LYS A 552 -28.74 -4.98 -24.92
C LYS A 552 -27.33 -4.42 -25.08
N ALA A 553 -27.21 -3.17 -25.54
CA ALA A 553 -25.92 -2.52 -25.73
C ALA A 553 -25.18 -2.29 -24.40
N LEU A 554 -25.90 -2.18 -23.28
CA LEU A 554 -25.34 -2.04 -21.94
C LEU A 554 -24.98 -3.38 -21.28
N GLY A 555 -25.30 -4.51 -21.92
CA GLY A 555 -25.09 -5.85 -21.35
C GLY A 555 -26.10 -6.21 -20.25
N VAL A 556 -27.29 -5.59 -20.24
CA VAL A 556 -28.35 -5.91 -19.27
C VAL A 556 -28.84 -7.33 -19.50
N THR A 557 -28.74 -8.16 -18.47
CA THR A 557 -29.14 -9.56 -18.48
C THR A 557 -30.53 -9.78 -17.87
N ALA A 558 -30.90 -8.94 -16.90
CA ALA A 558 -32.22 -8.98 -16.27
C ALA A 558 -32.72 -7.58 -15.90
N VAL A 559 -34.04 -7.43 -15.80
CA VAL A 559 -34.70 -6.23 -15.29
C VAL A 559 -35.65 -6.56 -14.14
N THR A 560 -35.68 -5.69 -13.14
CA THR A 560 -36.68 -5.74 -12.07
C THR A 560 -37.89 -4.88 -12.45
N LEU A 561 -39.10 -5.44 -12.30
CA LEU A 561 -40.38 -4.83 -12.70
C LEU A 561 -41.38 -4.68 -11.55
N ALA A 562 -41.08 -5.15 -10.35
CA ALA A 562 -41.90 -4.85 -9.17
C ALA A 562 -41.60 -3.45 -8.67
N ASN A 563 -42.06 -2.45 -9.43
CA ASN A 563 -41.96 -1.03 -9.16
C ASN A 563 -43.28 -0.31 -9.51
N ASN A 564 -43.36 0.98 -9.23
CA ASN A 564 -44.60 1.77 -9.36
C ASN A 564 -44.93 2.22 -10.79
N HIS A 565 -44.20 1.76 -11.81
CA HIS A 565 -44.45 2.13 -13.20
C HIS A 565 -44.75 0.96 -14.13
N SER A 566 -44.37 -0.27 -13.80
CA SER A 566 -44.54 -1.41 -14.71
C SER A 566 -45.99 -1.78 -15.05
N MET A 567 -46.97 -1.26 -14.31
CA MET A 567 -48.41 -1.49 -14.51
C MET A 567 -49.18 -0.22 -14.93
N ASP A 568 -48.49 0.85 -15.32
CA ASP A 568 -49.13 2.16 -15.60
C ASP A 568 -50.26 2.13 -16.63
N PHE A 569 -50.20 1.18 -17.57
CA PHE A 569 -51.16 0.98 -18.65
C PHE A 569 -51.89 -0.37 -18.56
N GLY A 570 -51.90 -0.98 -17.39
CA GLY A 570 -52.61 -2.22 -17.13
C GLY A 570 -51.81 -3.50 -17.46
N PRO A 571 -52.39 -4.65 -17.09
CA PRO A 571 -51.71 -5.95 -17.16
C PRO A 571 -51.36 -6.37 -18.60
N ASP A 572 -52.20 -6.07 -19.59
CA ASP A 572 -51.96 -6.49 -20.98
C ASP A 572 -50.68 -5.87 -21.53
N LYS A 573 -50.41 -4.60 -21.22
CA LYS A 573 -49.18 -3.91 -21.64
C LYS A 573 -47.96 -4.38 -20.87
N MET A 574 -48.12 -4.69 -19.58
CA MET A 574 -47.06 -5.31 -18.79
C MET A 574 -46.67 -6.68 -19.38
N LEU A 575 -47.65 -7.54 -19.69
CA LEU A 575 -47.41 -8.87 -20.27
C LEU A 575 -46.75 -8.79 -21.64
N ALA A 576 -47.21 -7.89 -22.51
CA ALA A 576 -46.57 -7.65 -23.80
C ALA A 576 -45.11 -7.17 -23.66
N MET A 577 -44.83 -6.31 -22.67
CA MET A 577 -43.47 -5.89 -22.35
C MET A 577 -42.60 -7.06 -21.86
N ILE A 578 -43.14 -7.94 -21.01
CA ILE A 578 -42.44 -9.15 -20.52
C ILE A 578 -42.05 -10.04 -21.71
N GLU A 579 -43.02 -10.39 -22.57
CA GLU A 579 -42.77 -11.24 -23.74
C GLU A 579 -41.72 -10.62 -24.69
N LYS A 580 -41.73 -9.29 -24.82
CA LYS A 580 -40.74 -8.59 -25.64
C LYS A 580 -39.34 -8.60 -25.03
N LEU A 581 -39.20 -8.43 -23.72
CA LEU A 581 -37.91 -8.52 -23.01
C LEU A 581 -37.35 -9.95 -23.08
N GLU A 582 -38.18 -10.95 -22.79
CA GLU A 582 -37.77 -12.37 -22.78
C GLU A 582 -37.39 -12.88 -24.17
N SER A 583 -38.16 -12.52 -25.22
CA SER A 583 -37.81 -12.86 -26.60
C SER A 583 -36.48 -12.25 -27.07
N HIS A 584 -35.99 -11.22 -26.37
CA HIS A 584 -34.69 -10.61 -26.61
C HIS A 584 -33.61 -11.11 -25.65
N GLY A 585 -33.89 -12.09 -24.79
CA GLY A 585 -32.93 -12.67 -23.86
C GLY A 585 -32.66 -11.82 -22.62
N ILE A 586 -33.56 -10.90 -22.26
CA ILE A 586 -33.51 -10.13 -21.02
C ILE A 586 -34.51 -10.74 -20.05
N ALA A 587 -34.04 -11.28 -18.93
CA ALA A 587 -34.90 -11.91 -17.94
C ALA A 587 -35.73 -10.87 -17.16
N VAL A 588 -36.93 -11.26 -16.75
CA VAL A 588 -37.83 -10.43 -15.93
C VAL A 588 -37.86 -10.95 -14.50
N ILE A 589 -37.76 -10.03 -13.54
CA ILE A 589 -37.86 -10.33 -12.11
C ILE A 589 -39.00 -9.49 -11.51
N GLY A 590 -39.90 -10.13 -10.76
CA GLY A 590 -40.92 -9.42 -9.97
C GLY A 590 -42.25 -9.14 -10.69
N ALA A 591 -42.50 -9.69 -11.88
CA ALA A 591 -43.76 -9.54 -12.62
C ALA A 591 -44.10 -10.79 -13.42
N GLY A 592 -45.39 -11.07 -13.64
CA GLY A 592 -45.81 -12.27 -14.37
C GLY A 592 -47.33 -12.37 -14.61
N ARG A 593 -47.76 -13.46 -15.24
CA ARG A 593 -49.17 -13.79 -15.56
C ARG A 593 -49.97 -14.17 -14.32
N ASN A 594 -49.29 -14.53 -13.24
CA ASN A 594 -49.87 -14.87 -11.96
C ASN A 594 -48.85 -14.67 -10.82
N LEU A 595 -49.27 -14.93 -9.58
CA LEU A 595 -48.45 -14.75 -8.38
C LEU A 595 -47.21 -15.65 -8.36
N GLU A 596 -47.31 -16.88 -8.88
CA GLU A 596 -46.18 -17.82 -8.92
C GLU A 596 -45.09 -17.31 -9.86
N GLU A 597 -45.46 -16.88 -11.06
CA GLU A 597 -44.54 -16.30 -12.04
C GLU A 597 -43.94 -14.99 -11.53
N ALA A 598 -44.77 -14.10 -10.96
CA ALA A 598 -44.31 -12.80 -10.45
C ALA A 598 -43.30 -12.93 -9.30
N ARG A 599 -43.38 -14.00 -8.50
CA ARG A 599 -42.46 -14.25 -7.37
C ARG A 599 -41.31 -15.19 -7.70
N LYS A 600 -41.24 -15.70 -8.93
CA LYS A 600 -40.17 -16.59 -9.35
C LYS A 600 -38.81 -15.87 -9.23
N PRO A 601 -37.85 -16.41 -8.48
CA PRO A 601 -36.53 -15.78 -8.36
C PRO A 601 -35.76 -15.92 -9.67
N TYR A 602 -34.97 -14.90 -10.01
CA TYR A 602 -33.96 -15.03 -11.05
C TYR A 602 -32.77 -15.80 -10.48
N ARG A 603 -32.38 -16.88 -11.16
CA ARG A 603 -31.34 -17.80 -10.70
C ARG A 603 -30.11 -17.71 -11.60
N ILE A 604 -28.99 -17.29 -11.03
CA ILE A 604 -27.68 -17.32 -11.67
C ILE A 604 -26.91 -18.53 -11.13
N GLN A 605 -26.34 -19.34 -12.02
CA GLN A 605 -25.53 -20.50 -11.63
C GLN A 605 -24.05 -20.20 -11.82
N VAL A 606 -23.26 -20.41 -10.76
CA VAL A 606 -21.83 -20.18 -10.74
C VAL A 606 -21.10 -21.49 -10.56
N GLN A 607 -20.20 -21.81 -11.46
CA GLN A 607 -19.30 -22.94 -11.28
C GLN A 607 -18.25 -22.57 -10.23
N THR A 608 -18.20 -23.26 -9.10
CA THR A 608 -17.18 -23.09 -8.07
C THR A 608 -16.28 -24.32 -7.98
N ARG A 609 -15.26 -24.28 -7.10
CA ARG A 609 -14.40 -25.43 -6.83
C ARG A 609 -15.12 -26.57 -6.12
N ASP A 610 -16.18 -26.25 -5.38
CA ASP A 610 -16.94 -27.20 -4.55
C ASP A 610 -18.25 -27.66 -5.23
N GLY A 611 -18.58 -27.14 -6.43
CA GLY A 611 -19.79 -27.51 -7.19
C GLY A 611 -20.43 -26.34 -7.92
N VAL A 612 -21.70 -26.45 -8.28
CA VAL A 612 -22.47 -25.31 -8.81
C VAL A 612 -23.12 -24.58 -7.63
N LYS A 613 -22.85 -23.29 -7.48
CA LYS A 613 -23.51 -22.42 -6.50
C LYS A 613 -24.60 -21.59 -7.17
N ASN A 614 -25.78 -21.52 -6.56
CA ASN A 614 -26.88 -20.71 -7.07
C ASN A 614 -26.95 -19.35 -6.37
N ILE A 615 -27.21 -18.29 -7.13
CA ILE A 615 -27.58 -16.97 -6.63
C ILE A 615 -29.04 -16.73 -7.03
N TYR A 616 -29.89 -16.46 -6.04
CA TYR A 616 -31.30 -16.16 -6.24
C TYR A 616 -31.56 -14.68 -6.00
N ILE A 617 -32.22 -14.03 -6.95
CA ILE A 617 -32.58 -12.61 -6.87
C ILE A 617 -34.10 -12.50 -6.88
N LEU A 618 -34.65 -11.91 -5.82
CA LEU A 618 -36.08 -11.64 -5.67
C LEU A 618 -36.33 -10.14 -5.78
N ASN A 619 -37.48 -9.76 -6.36
CA ASN A 619 -37.90 -8.38 -6.46
C ASN A 619 -39.35 -8.24 -6.00
N GLY A 620 -39.67 -7.13 -5.35
CA GLY A 620 -41.01 -6.87 -4.85
C GLY A 620 -41.25 -5.39 -4.61
N MET A 621 -42.51 -4.98 -4.75
CA MET A 621 -42.96 -3.63 -4.47
C MET A 621 -43.74 -3.57 -3.16
N ARG A 622 -43.56 -2.52 -2.35
CA ARG A 622 -44.39 -2.32 -1.16
C ARG A 622 -45.87 -2.15 -1.52
N SER A 623 -46.71 -3.01 -0.93
CA SER A 623 -48.17 -2.94 -1.10
C SER A 623 -48.80 -1.85 -0.25
N THR A 624 -48.99 -0.66 -0.82
CA THR A 624 -49.83 0.40 -0.23
C THR A 624 -51.26 0.34 -0.76
N ARG A 625 -52.21 0.92 -0.01
CA ARG A 625 -53.64 0.94 -0.39
C ARG A 625 -53.87 1.54 -1.77
N ARG A 626 -53.07 2.54 -2.15
CA ARG A 626 -53.13 3.20 -3.46
C ARG A 626 -52.86 2.21 -4.60
N TYR A 627 -51.72 1.54 -4.59
CA TYR A 627 -51.32 0.62 -5.66
C TYR A 627 -52.13 -0.69 -5.65
N ALA A 628 -52.61 -1.12 -4.48
CA ALA A 628 -53.58 -2.21 -4.41
C ALA A 628 -54.92 -1.83 -5.06
N GLY A 629 -55.37 -0.59 -4.90
CA GLY A 629 -56.57 -0.05 -5.56
C GLY A 629 -56.45 0.02 -7.08
N TYR A 630 -55.24 0.23 -7.61
CA TYR A 630 -54.96 0.14 -9.05
C TYR A 630 -54.89 -1.29 -9.59
N GLY A 631 -54.91 -2.31 -8.73
CA GLY A 631 -54.78 -3.70 -9.16
C GLY A 631 -53.38 -4.10 -9.63
N PHE A 632 -52.31 -3.45 -9.11
CA PHE A 632 -50.94 -3.72 -9.55
C PHE A 632 -50.45 -5.13 -9.21
N PHE A 633 -50.88 -5.68 -8.07
CA PHE A 633 -50.29 -6.88 -7.51
C PHE A 633 -50.88 -8.16 -8.10
N ALA A 634 -50.00 -9.08 -8.51
CA ALA A 634 -50.40 -10.39 -8.98
C ALA A 634 -51.18 -11.16 -7.91
N LYS A 635 -52.15 -11.97 -8.35
CA LYS A 635 -52.88 -12.93 -7.52
C LYS A 635 -52.71 -14.33 -8.10
N GLN A 636 -53.31 -15.32 -7.47
CA GLN A 636 -53.18 -16.73 -7.87
C GLN A 636 -53.40 -16.94 -9.37
N ASP A 637 -54.42 -16.30 -9.96
CA ASP A 637 -54.78 -16.48 -11.36
C ASP A 637 -54.84 -15.15 -12.15
N THR A 638 -54.29 -14.06 -11.60
CA THR A 638 -54.32 -12.75 -12.27
C THR A 638 -52.93 -12.14 -12.41
N PRO A 639 -52.63 -11.53 -13.57
CA PRO A 639 -51.34 -10.91 -13.84
C PRO A 639 -51.06 -9.71 -12.94
N GLY A 640 -49.78 -9.43 -12.72
CA GLY A 640 -49.31 -8.25 -12.02
C GLY A 640 -47.89 -8.39 -11.49
N ILE A 641 -47.53 -7.52 -10.55
CA ILE A 641 -46.20 -7.49 -9.93
C ILE A 641 -46.19 -8.12 -8.54
N ALA A 642 -45.01 -8.57 -8.11
CA ALA A 642 -44.79 -9.12 -6.77
C ALA A 642 -44.86 -8.04 -5.69
N SER A 643 -45.43 -8.38 -4.54
CA SER A 643 -45.41 -7.52 -3.34
C SER A 643 -44.28 -7.91 -2.39
N THR A 644 -43.70 -6.95 -1.69
CA THR A 644 -42.76 -7.20 -0.57
C THR A 644 -43.45 -7.70 0.71
N ASN A 645 -44.59 -8.39 0.60
CA ASN A 645 -45.30 -8.94 1.76
C ASN A 645 -44.32 -9.77 2.60
N LEU A 646 -43.90 -9.21 3.74
CA LEU A 646 -42.81 -9.76 4.55
C LEU A 646 -43.08 -11.22 4.91
N LYS A 647 -44.32 -11.56 5.27
CA LYS A 647 -44.66 -12.95 5.60
C LYS A 647 -44.46 -13.90 4.41
N GLY A 648 -44.92 -13.52 3.22
CA GLY A 648 -44.78 -14.33 2.00
C GLY A 648 -43.33 -14.43 1.55
N MET A 649 -42.65 -13.30 1.46
CA MET A 649 -41.26 -13.22 1.02
C MET A 649 -40.30 -13.92 2.00
N SER A 650 -40.53 -13.81 3.31
CA SER A 650 -39.75 -14.56 4.30
C SER A 650 -39.95 -16.07 4.19
N LEU A 651 -41.16 -16.54 3.84
CA LEU A 651 -41.40 -17.97 3.60
C LEU A 651 -40.66 -18.45 2.34
N GLU A 652 -40.63 -17.65 1.29
CA GLU A 652 -39.90 -17.96 0.05
C GLU A 652 -38.38 -17.99 0.26
N ILE A 653 -37.83 -17.01 0.98
CA ILE A 653 -36.41 -16.98 1.34
C ILE A 653 -36.05 -18.23 2.15
N ARG A 654 -36.85 -18.58 3.15
CA ARG A 654 -36.63 -19.80 3.96
C ARG A 654 -36.72 -21.05 3.11
N LYS A 655 -37.72 -21.16 2.23
CA LYS A 655 -37.84 -22.29 1.32
C LYS A 655 -36.60 -22.44 0.44
N ILE A 656 -36.10 -21.35 -0.15
CA ILE A 656 -34.85 -21.37 -0.95
C ILE A 656 -33.66 -21.81 -0.10
N LYS A 657 -33.54 -21.31 1.14
CA LYS A 657 -32.45 -21.67 2.05
C LYS A 657 -32.56 -23.10 2.60
N ASP A 658 -33.77 -23.63 2.74
CA ASP A 658 -34.00 -25.02 3.15
C ASP A 658 -33.67 -26.00 2.01
N GLU A 659 -34.00 -25.64 0.76
CA GLU A 659 -33.74 -26.44 -0.44
C GLU A 659 -32.28 -26.32 -0.93
N ASP A 660 -31.68 -25.13 -0.82
CA ASP A 660 -30.29 -24.83 -1.18
C ASP A 660 -29.61 -23.96 -0.10
N PRO A 661 -29.14 -24.58 1.00
CA PRO A 661 -28.51 -23.88 2.12
C PRO A 661 -27.24 -23.12 1.73
N SER A 662 -26.60 -23.51 0.63
CA SER A 662 -25.35 -22.92 0.12
C SER A 662 -25.56 -21.71 -0.78
N SER A 663 -26.81 -21.47 -1.21
CA SER A 663 -27.15 -20.39 -2.13
C SER A 663 -26.88 -19.00 -1.56
N THR A 664 -26.73 -18.01 -2.45
CA THR A 664 -26.78 -16.60 -2.07
C THR A 664 -28.15 -16.03 -2.44
N VAL A 665 -28.84 -15.40 -1.50
CA VAL A 665 -30.17 -14.82 -1.73
C VAL A 665 -30.12 -13.30 -1.62
N ILE A 666 -30.50 -12.61 -2.69
CA ILE A 666 -30.52 -11.14 -2.80
C ILE A 666 -31.95 -10.68 -3.00
N VAL A 667 -32.38 -9.66 -2.26
CA VAL A 667 -33.72 -9.09 -2.40
C VAL A 667 -33.64 -7.63 -2.82
N CYS A 668 -34.36 -7.28 -3.89
CA CYS A 668 -34.45 -5.93 -4.44
C CYS A 668 -35.83 -5.33 -4.18
N PRO A 669 -36.11 -4.77 -2.99
CA PRO A 669 -37.42 -4.16 -2.71
C PRO A 669 -37.53 -2.75 -3.32
N HIS A 670 -38.75 -2.35 -3.66
CA HIS A 670 -39.05 -1.00 -4.15
C HIS A 670 -39.97 -0.24 -3.20
N TRP A 671 -39.59 0.98 -2.84
CA TRP A 671 -40.35 1.89 -1.98
C TRP A 671 -41.21 2.86 -2.80
N GLN A 672 -42.28 3.37 -2.20
CA GLN A 672 -43.11 4.42 -2.80
C GLN A 672 -43.44 5.47 -1.75
N GLY A 673 -43.50 6.73 -2.17
CA GLY A 673 -43.91 7.84 -1.32
C GLY A 673 -42.81 8.35 -0.38
N ILE A 674 -41.56 7.98 -0.65
CA ILE A 674 -40.37 8.51 0.02
C ILE A 674 -39.44 9.20 -0.99
N ASP A 675 -40.00 9.68 -2.11
CA ASP A 675 -39.26 10.33 -3.19
C ASP A 675 -38.36 11.42 -2.61
N TYR A 676 -37.05 11.30 -2.84
CA TYR A 676 -36.01 12.20 -2.38
C TYR A 676 -35.86 12.32 -0.87
N GLN A 677 -36.42 11.39 -0.09
CA GLN A 677 -36.31 11.35 1.37
C GLN A 677 -35.44 10.17 1.83
N ASP A 678 -34.97 10.25 3.06
CA ASP A 678 -34.31 9.13 3.72
C ASP A 678 -35.32 8.05 4.10
N THR A 679 -34.84 6.82 4.09
CA THR A 679 -35.59 5.61 4.37
C THR A 679 -35.95 5.58 5.86
N SER A 680 -37.24 5.63 6.18
CA SER A 680 -37.71 5.67 7.57
C SER A 680 -37.37 4.40 8.35
N GLU A 681 -37.34 4.50 9.68
CA GLU A 681 -37.03 3.38 10.58
C GLU A 681 -37.84 2.12 10.26
N LYS A 682 -39.12 2.26 9.94
CA LYS A 682 -39.99 1.15 9.53
C LYS A 682 -39.49 0.42 8.28
N HIS A 683 -39.02 1.15 7.27
CA HIS A 683 -38.44 0.53 6.08
C HIS A 683 -37.10 -0.12 6.40
N GLN A 684 -36.32 0.44 7.33
CA GLN A 684 -35.07 -0.15 7.79
C GLN A 684 -35.31 -1.48 8.51
N GLU A 685 -36.29 -1.52 9.43
CA GLU A 685 -36.74 -2.74 10.12
C GLU A 685 -37.22 -3.82 9.15
N TRP A 686 -37.88 -3.42 8.07
CA TRP A 686 -38.31 -4.36 7.03
C TRP A 686 -37.12 -4.99 6.30
N CYS A 687 -36.10 -4.20 5.92
CA CYS A 687 -34.89 -4.75 5.31
C CYS A 687 -34.15 -5.69 6.27
N ARG A 688 -34.06 -5.33 7.56
CA ARG A 688 -33.47 -6.20 8.59
C ARG A 688 -34.25 -7.51 8.72
N SER A 689 -35.59 -7.45 8.72
CA SER A 689 -36.46 -8.62 8.74
C SER A 689 -36.28 -9.54 7.53
N ILE A 690 -35.92 -8.99 6.37
CA ILE A 690 -35.60 -9.76 5.16
C ILE A 690 -34.29 -10.54 5.33
N ILE A 691 -33.26 -9.89 5.91
CA ILE A 691 -32.01 -10.57 6.28
C ILE A 691 -32.27 -11.65 7.35
N ASP A 692 -33.06 -11.34 8.38
CA ASP A 692 -33.41 -12.29 9.44
C ASP A 692 -34.19 -13.51 8.92
N ALA A 693 -34.89 -13.37 7.80
CA ALA A 693 -35.56 -14.48 7.14
C ALA A 693 -34.60 -15.41 6.38
N GLY A 694 -33.35 -15.01 6.18
CA GLY A 694 -32.30 -15.79 5.52
C GLY A 694 -31.70 -15.13 4.28
N ALA A 695 -32.09 -13.91 3.91
CA ALA A 695 -31.46 -13.23 2.78
C ALA A 695 -30.02 -12.82 3.12
N ASP A 696 -29.13 -12.84 2.12
CA ASP A 696 -27.73 -12.45 2.29
C ASP A 696 -27.55 -10.95 2.04
N HIS A 697 -28.28 -10.37 1.08
CA HIS A 697 -28.20 -8.95 0.76
C HIS A 697 -29.56 -8.35 0.41
N VAL A 698 -29.72 -7.06 0.69
CA VAL A 698 -30.88 -6.26 0.29
C VAL A 698 -30.39 -5.06 -0.54
N ILE A 699 -30.94 -4.88 -1.74
CA ILE A 699 -30.60 -3.77 -2.64
C ILE A 699 -31.86 -3.03 -3.05
N ALA A 700 -32.23 -2.00 -2.28
CA ALA A 700 -33.53 -1.35 -2.44
C ALA A 700 -33.54 -0.19 -3.46
N HIS A 701 -34.75 0.16 -3.92
CA HIS A 701 -35.03 1.13 -4.97
C HIS A 701 -36.20 2.07 -4.62
N GLY A 702 -36.41 3.13 -5.42
CA GLY A 702 -37.66 3.91 -5.39
C GLY A 702 -37.69 5.16 -4.51
N SER A 703 -36.58 5.54 -3.85
CA SER A 703 -36.47 6.89 -3.27
C SER A 703 -35.89 7.91 -4.25
N HIS A 704 -35.51 7.49 -5.47
CA HIS A 704 -34.83 8.30 -6.49
C HIS A 704 -33.50 8.94 -6.07
N LYS A 705 -32.97 8.63 -4.89
CA LYS A 705 -31.64 9.03 -4.42
C LYS A 705 -30.95 7.89 -3.68
N ALA A 706 -29.63 7.94 -3.60
CA ALA A 706 -28.86 7.08 -2.71
C ALA A 706 -29.28 7.29 -1.25
N ASP A 707 -29.31 6.20 -0.50
CA ASP A 707 -29.47 6.18 0.96
C ASP A 707 -28.33 5.39 1.62
N ASN A 708 -28.37 5.30 2.95
CA ASN A 708 -27.39 4.63 3.78
C ASN A 708 -27.21 3.16 3.40
N ILE A 709 -26.00 2.68 3.62
CA ILE A 709 -25.62 1.27 3.51
C ILE A 709 -25.37 0.75 4.92
N GLU A 710 -26.01 -0.36 5.29
CA GLU A 710 -25.86 -0.99 6.60
C GLU A 710 -25.34 -2.42 6.46
N ALA A 711 -24.39 -2.79 7.33
CA ALA A 711 -24.03 -4.19 7.54
C ALA A 711 -24.86 -4.73 8.72
N TYR A 712 -25.72 -5.72 8.47
CA TYR A 712 -26.66 -6.27 9.44
C TYR A 712 -26.76 -7.79 9.27
N GLY A 713 -26.77 -8.57 10.36
CA GLY A 713 -26.96 -10.03 10.30
C GLY A 713 -25.93 -10.81 9.46
N GLY A 714 -24.75 -10.23 9.22
CA GLY A 714 -23.75 -10.79 8.29
C GLY A 714 -24.06 -10.55 6.81
N GLY A 715 -25.08 -9.76 6.49
CA GLY A 715 -25.45 -9.29 5.16
C GLY A 715 -25.21 -7.80 4.95
N THR A 716 -25.51 -7.31 3.74
CA THR A 716 -25.40 -5.89 3.36
C THR A 716 -26.75 -5.38 2.88
N ILE A 717 -27.18 -4.24 3.42
CA ILE A 717 -28.44 -3.59 3.09
C ILE A 717 -28.14 -2.23 2.46
N PHE A 718 -28.53 -2.06 1.20
CA PHE A 718 -28.64 -0.75 0.56
C PHE A 718 -30.09 -0.28 0.72
N TYR A 719 -30.31 0.77 1.53
CA TYR A 719 -31.68 1.26 1.80
C TYR A 719 -32.33 1.94 0.61
N SER A 720 -31.53 2.48 -0.31
CA SER A 720 -31.91 2.83 -1.67
C SER A 720 -30.66 3.07 -2.50
N ILE A 721 -30.62 2.58 -3.73
CA ILE A 721 -29.53 2.89 -4.67
C ILE A 721 -29.84 4.06 -5.62
N GLY A 722 -31.06 4.61 -5.57
CA GLY A 722 -31.46 5.79 -6.35
C GLY A 722 -31.68 5.53 -7.84
N ASN A 723 -31.65 6.60 -8.64
CA ASN A 723 -31.82 6.53 -10.09
C ASN A 723 -30.54 6.00 -10.78
N PHE A 724 -30.68 5.32 -11.91
CA PHE A 724 -29.57 5.09 -12.83
C PHE A 724 -29.63 6.12 -13.96
N ILE A 725 -30.30 5.80 -15.08
CA ILE A 725 -30.70 6.78 -16.09
C ILE A 725 -32.21 6.90 -16.04
N PHE A 726 -32.71 7.91 -15.35
CA PHE A 726 -34.13 8.20 -15.27
C PHE A 726 -34.37 9.61 -15.77
N ASN A 727 -34.65 9.76 -17.06
CA ASN A 727 -34.71 11.05 -17.77
C ASN A 727 -35.96 11.88 -17.46
N SER A 728 -36.27 12.04 -16.17
CA SER A 728 -37.15 13.09 -15.67
C SER A 728 -36.32 14.30 -15.19
N PRO A 729 -36.90 15.51 -15.13
CA PRO A 729 -36.15 16.69 -14.66
C PRO A 729 -35.65 16.61 -13.21
N GLY A 730 -36.07 15.63 -12.42
CA GLY A 730 -35.66 15.49 -11.02
C GLY A 730 -36.20 16.58 -10.07
N ARG A 731 -36.22 16.25 -8.78
CA ARG A 731 -36.66 17.15 -7.69
C ARG A 731 -35.62 17.27 -6.57
N TYR A 732 -34.35 16.98 -6.85
CA TYR A 732 -33.28 16.98 -5.86
C TYR A 732 -33.20 18.30 -5.09
N LEU A 733 -33.00 19.41 -5.81
CA LEU A 733 -32.94 20.75 -5.19
C LEU A 733 -34.22 21.11 -4.43
N SER A 734 -35.39 20.97 -5.05
CA SER A 734 -36.66 21.38 -4.43
C SER A 734 -37.08 20.51 -3.25
N LYS A 735 -36.43 19.36 -3.06
CA LYS A 735 -36.61 18.46 -1.92
C LYS A 735 -35.42 18.45 -0.96
N GLY A 736 -34.40 19.28 -1.20
CA GLY A 736 -33.18 19.30 -0.38
C GLY A 736 -32.39 17.98 -0.41
N ALA A 737 -32.53 17.19 -1.46
CA ALA A 737 -31.90 15.88 -1.59
C ALA A 737 -30.57 15.95 -2.32
N LYS A 738 -29.61 15.14 -1.86
CA LYS A 738 -28.29 15.00 -2.51
C LYS A 738 -28.47 14.40 -3.92
N PRO A 739 -27.78 14.90 -4.95
CA PRO A 739 -27.98 14.53 -6.36
C PRO A 739 -27.27 13.23 -6.77
N TYR A 740 -27.16 12.26 -5.85
CA TYR A 740 -26.36 11.06 -6.04
C TYR A 740 -27.18 9.80 -6.03
N SER A 741 -26.73 8.83 -6.82
CA SER A 741 -27.21 7.44 -6.83
C SER A 741 -26.01 6.47 -6.83
N LEU A 742 -26.25 5.19 -6.61
CA LEU A 742 -25.24 4.15 -6.43
C LEU A 742 -25.38 3.05 -7.48
N ILE A 743 -24.25 2.50 -7.90
CA ILE A 743 -24.14 1.29 -8.72
C ILE A 743 -23.33 0.26 -7.92
N PRO A 744 -23.97 -0.60 -7.12
CA PRO A 744 -23.28 -1.68 -6.43
C PRO A 744 -22.99 -2.86 -7.37
N ARG A 745 -21.73 -3.28 -7.39
CA ARG A 745 -21.22 -4.47 -8.07
C ARG A 745 -20.79 -5.50 -7.04
N LEU A 746 -21.45 -6.65 -7.05
CA LEU A 746 -21.19 -7.80 -6.19
C LEU A 746 -20.27 -8.79 -6.91
N THR A 747 -19.12 -9.10 -6.31
CA THR A 747 -18.13 -10.02 -6.86
C THR A 747 -18.01 -11.29 -6.00
N PHE A 748 -18.00 -12.45 -6.65
CA PHE A 748 -17.79 -13.76 -6.04
C PHE A 748 -16.41 -14.30 -6.47
N ASP A 749 -15.40 -14.12 -5.61
CA ASP A 749 -14.04 -14.63 -5.78
C ASP A 749 -13.89 -15.97 -5.03
N ASP A 750 -14.06 -17.14 -5.65
CA ASP A 750 -14.20 -18.37 -4.83
C ASP A 750 -12.87 -19.08 -4.52
N LEU A 751 -12.57 -19.26 -3.22
CA LEU A 751 -11.54 -20.20 -2.73
C LEU A 751 -11.95 -21.01 -1.49
N GLN A 752 -13.13 -20.79 -0.88
CA GLN A 752 -13.71 -21.66 0.16
C GLN A 752 -15.24 -21.51 0.11
N GLY A 753 -15.98 -22.61 -0.12
CA GLY A 753 -17.43 -22.61 -0.05
C GLY A 753 -17.94 -21.95 1.23
N GLY A 754 -18.61 -20.79 1.08
CA GLY A 754 -19.20 -20.03 2.18
C GLY A 754 -19.21 -18.51 2.05
N GLU A 755 -18.47 -17.88 1.11
CA GLU A 755 -18.48 -16.42 0.97
C GLU A 755 -19.78 -15.89 0.33
N LYS A 756 -20.38 -14.83 0.91
CA LYS A 756 -21.62 -14.19 0.45
C LYS A 756 -21.41 -13.20 -0.73
N GLY A 757 -20.17 -13.05 -1.22
CA GLY A 757 -19.80 -12.05 -2.22
C GLY A 757 -19.41 -10.70 -1.60
N LYS A 758 -18.63 -9.89 -2.33
CA LYS A 758 -18.13 -8.57 -1.87
C LYS A 758 -18.64 -7.45 -2.77
N PHE A 759 -19.17 -6.38 -2.18
CA PHE A 759 -19.60 -5.20 -2.92
C PHE A 759 -18.45 -4.21 -3.16
N SER A 760 -18.34 -3.76 -4.40
CA SER A 760 -17.76 -2.47 -4.78
C SER A 760 -18.89 -1.53 -5.19
N VAL A 761 -18.83 -0.23 -4.87
CA VAL A 761 -19.93 0.70 -5.13
C VAL A 761 -19.42 1.93 -5.85
N SER A 762 -19.98 2.21 -7.03
CA SER A 762 -19.70 3.45 -7.77
C SER A 762 -20.82 4.46 -7.53
N ARG A 763 -20.48 5.74 -7.41
CA ARG A 763 -21.42 6.84 -7.22
C ARG A 763 -21.60 7.60 -8.52
N ILE A 764 -22.85 7.92 -8.86
CA ILE A 764 -23.21 8.67 -10.08
C ILE A 764 -23.99 9.93 -9.73
N ILE A 765 -23.87 10.98 -10.55
CA ILE A 765 -24.62 12.23 -10.40
C ILE A 765 -25.89 12.15 -11.25
N THR A 766 -27.05 12.20 -10.61
CA THR A 766 -28.35 11.90 -11.25
C THR A 766 -29.34 13.06 -11.22
N ASP A 767 -28.90 14.26 -10.85
CA ASP A 767 -29.68 15.49 -11.04
C ASP A 767 -29.61 15.95 -12.50
N ASN A 768 -30.58 15.52 -13.30
CA ASN A 768 -30.65 15.83 -14.73
C ASN A 768 -30.75 17.32 -15.05
N LYS A 769 -31.23 18.17 -14.12
CA LYS A 769 -31.20 19.62 -14.32
C LYS A 769 -29.78 20.16 -14.22
N ALA A 770 -29.01 19.65 -13.26
CA ALA A 770 -27.63 20.06 -13.06
C ALA A 770 -26.68 19.46 -14.12
N THR A 771 -26.94 18.23 -14.58
CA THR A 771 -26.06 17.53 -15.52
C THR A 771 -26.50 17.66 -16.98
N ASN A 772 -27.59 18.37 -17.26
CA ASN A 772 -28.23 18.37 -18.57
C ASN A 772 -28.46 16.94 -19.10
N PHE A 773 -29.04 16.06 -18.26
CA PHE A 773 -29.30 14.65 -18.60
C PHE A 773 -28.02 13.93 -19.08
N ARG A 774 -26.88 14.17 -18.45
CA ARG A 774 -25.62 13.46 -18.68
C ARG A 774 -25.15 12.88 -17.36
N VAL A 775 -25.67 11.70 -17.05
CA VAL A 775 -25.24 10.98 -15.85
C VAL A 775 -23.81 10.51 -16.06
N SER A 776 -22.95 10.85 -15.12
CA SER A 776 -21.56 10.43 -15.08
C SER A 776 -21.23 9.84 -13.72
N VAL A 777 -20.20 9.01 -13.69
CA VAL A 777 -19.51 8.72 -12.42
C VAL A 777 -19.08 10.05 -11.82
N ALA A 778 -19.38 10.25 -10.55
CA ALA A 778 -18.84 11.39 -9.83
C ALA A 778 -17.31 11.21 -9.79
N GLU A 779 -16.57 11.96 -10.61
CA GLU A 779 -15.11 11.95 -10.58
C GLU A 779 -14.65 12.54 -9.25
N ASP A 780 -14.06 11.68 -8.40
CA ASP A 780 -13.35 12.13 -7.22
C ASP A 780 -12.01 12.77 -7.69
N GLY A 781 -12.12 13.95 -8.33
CA GLY A 781 -11.06 14.86 -8.74
C GLY A 781 -10.64 14.84 -10.22
N MET A 782 -11.10 15.79 -11.05
CA MET A 782 -10.29 16.79 -11.80
C MET A 782 -11.16 17.65 -12.74
N SER A 783 -10.56 18.76 -13.18
CA SER A 783 -11.09 19.95 -13.85
C SER A 783 -11.39 19.80 -15.35
N GLY A 784 -12.52 20.38 -15.78
CA GLY A 784 -12.52 21.30 -16.93
C GLY A 784 -13.10 20.80 -18.26
N GLN A 785 -14.42 20.86 -18.43
CA GLN A 785 -15.00 21.84 -19.35
C GLN A 785 -16.44 22.18 -18.97
N SER A 786 -16.64 23.49 -18.83
CA SER A 786 -17.83 24.25 -18.49
C SER A 786 -19.11 23.81 -19.20
N VAL A 787 -20.09 23.36 -18.43
CA VAL A 787 -21.50 23.70 -18.65
C VAL A 787 -22.10 24.08 -17.30
N ALA A 788 -22.08 25.39 -17.04
CA ALA A 788 -22.88 26.16 -16.07
C ALA A 788 -23.14 25.56 -14.67
N VAL A 789 -22.10 25.56 -13.83
CA VAL A 789 -22.24 25.56 -12.35
C VAL A 789 -22.32 27.01 -11.82
N GLU A 790 -22.02 28.00 -12.65
CA GLU A 790 -21.99 29.42 -12.31
C GLU A 790 -23.38 30.03 -11.99
N GLU A 791 -24.50 29.34 -12.29
CA GLU A 791 -25.85 29.80 -11.93
C GLU A 791 -26.38 29.30 -10.58
N TYR A 792 -25.66 28.42 -9.86
CA TYR A 792 -26.04 28.03 -8.49
C TYR A 792 -25.17 28.68 -7.41
N GLU A 793 -23.96 29.13 -7.73
CA GLU A 793 -23.08 29.82 -6.79
C GLU A 793 -23.44 31.32 -6.66
N ALA A 794 -23.98 31.95 -7.72
CA ALA A 794 -24.30 33.38 -7.72
C ALA A 794 -25.60 33.78 -6.98
N ILE A 795 -26.45 32.83 -6.58
CA ILE A 795 -27.62 33.12 -5.71
C ILE A 795 -27.27 32.92 -4.22
N ALA A 796 -26.13 32.29 -3.92
CA ALA A 796 -25.64 32.14 -2.54
C ALA A 796 -24.83 33.35 -2.05
N ASP A 797 -24.28 34.16 -2.97
CA ASP A 797 -23.46 35.34 -2.63
C ASP A 797 -24.27 36.59 -2.24
N GLU A 798 -25.60 36.52 -2.22
CA GLU A 798 -26.47 37.55 -1.60
C GLU A 798 -27.06 37.13 -0.24
N VAL A 799 -26.57 36.05 0.38
CA VAL A 799 -26.75 35.82 1.82
C VAL A 799 -25.45 36.16 2.54
N THR A 800 -25.33 37.44 2.81
CA THR A 800 -24.57 38.10 3.88
C THR A 800 -24.08 37.18 5.00
N GLU A 801 -22.80 37.34 5.34
CA GLU A 801 -22.21 37.19 6.68
C GLU A 801 -23.05 36.41 7.71
N GLU A 802 -22.83 35.11 7.84
CA GLU A 802 -22.89 34.40 9.13
C GLU A 802 -22.28 32.99 9.00
N GLY A 803 -20.96 32.92 9.14
CA GLY A 803 -20.28 31.67 9.47
C GLY A 803 -20.61 31.26 10.90
N SER A 804 -21.71 30.54 11.11
CA SER A 804 -22.11 30.01 12.42
C SER A 804 -21.34 28.74 12.82
N GLY A 805 -20.02 28.80 12.78
CA GLY A 805 -19.18 27.93 13.62
C GLY A 805 -18.94 28.63 14.96
N MET A 806 -18.99 27.90 16.10
CA MET A 806 -18.69 28.52 17.39
C MET A 806 -17.28 29.15 17.35
N ASP A 807 -17.15 30.44 17.69
CA ASP A 807 -15.84 31.00 18.02
C ASP A 807 -15.42 30.49 19.40
N PHE A 808 -14.69 29.38 19.40
CA PHE A 808 -14.18 28.74 20.61
C PHE A 808 -13.22 29.63 21.41
N SER A 809 -12.72 30.72 20.84
CA SER A 809 -11.89 31.69 21.55
C SER A 809 -12.68 32.62 22.48
N LEU A 810 -14.01 32.63 22.36
CA LEU A 810 -14.93 33.33 23.26
C LEU A 810 -15.27 32.53 24.53
N ARG A 811 -14.88 31.25 24.61
CA ARG A 811 -15.07 30.44 25.82
C ARG A 811 -14.20 30.96 26.97
N GLU A 812 -14.69 30.81 28.20
CA GLU A 812 -13.88 31.13 29.38
C GLU A 812 -12.63 30.23 29.46
N LYS A 813 -11.53 30.84 29.91
CA LYS A 813 -10.26 30.12 30.11
C LYS A 813 -10.34 29.24 31.35
N ASN A 814 -9.88 28.01 31.22
CA ASN A 814 -9.68 27.13 32.36
C ASN A 814 -8.59 27.67 33.28
N THR A 815 -8.89 27.70 34.57
CA THR A 815 -7.91 28.00 35.62
C THR A 815 -7.50 26.72 36.32
N TYR A 816 -6.19 26.53 36.48
CA TYR A 816 -5.61 25.38 37.18
C TYR A 816 -4.75 25.89 38.34
N GLU A 817 -4.49 25.07 39.36
CA GLU A 817 -3.63 25.42 40.50
C GLU A 817 -2.36 24.58 40.53
N ALA A 818 -1.66 24.50 39.39
CA ALA A 818 -0.53 23.61 39.25
C ALA A 818 0.78 24.26 39.70
N LYS A 819 1.44 23.65 40.70
CA LYS A 819 2.78 24.05 41.15
C LYS A 819 3.91 23.39 40.34
N ARG A 820 3.60 22.42 39.48
CA ARG A 820 4.57 21.64 38.70
C ARG A 820 4.05 21.36 37.29
N PRO A 821 4.96 21.26 36.29
CA PRO A 821 4.59 20.99 34.91
C PRO A 821 4.12 19.55 34.74
N PHE A 822 3.18 19.35 33.81
CA PHE A 822 2.71 17.99 33.52
C PHE A 822 3.84 17.12 32.98
N SER A 823 3.73 15.82 33.24
CA SER A 823 4.55 14.80 32.63
C SER A 823 3.69 13.57 32.37
N THR A 824 3.82 12.98 31.18
CA THR A 824 3.02 11.83 30.76
C THR A 824 3.24 10.61 31.65
N SER A 825 4.48 10.27 32.00
CA SER A 825 4.77 9.04 32.75
C SER A 825 4.18 9.02 34.16
N PRO A 826 4.27 10.11 34.97
CA PRO A 826 3.60 10.14 36.27
C PRO A 826 2.07 10.00 36.20
N LEU A 827 1.42 10.64 35.21
CA LEU A 827 -0.03 10.50 35.00
C LEU A 827 -0.42 9.06 34.66
N LEU A 828 0.29 8.45 33.71
CA LEU A 828 0.07 7.04 33.38
C LEU A 828 0.35 6.13 34.58
N ALA A 829 1.42 6.38 35.34
CA ALA A 829 1.74 5.60 36.52
C ALA A 829 0.64 5.68 37.59
N GLN A 830 0.06 6.85 37.79
CA GLN A 830 -1.07 7.06 38.70
C GLN A 830 -2.31 6.27 38.26
N GLU A 831 -2.71 6.38 37.00
CA GLU A 831 -3.90 5.68 36.49
C GLU A 831 -3.70 4.16 36.41
N LEU A 832 -2.51 3.70 36.01
CA LEU A 832 -2.14 2.28 36.02
C LEU A 832 -2.12 1.73 37.46
N GLY A 833 -1.63 2.52 38.43
CA GLY A 833 -1.67 2.16 39.85
C GLY A 833 -3.09 1.97 40.38
N ARG A 834 -4.04 2.83 39.97
CA ARG A 834 -5.48 2.66 40.30
C ARG A 834 -6.07 1.37 39.74
N LEU A 835 -5.55 0.90 38.60
CA LEU A 835 -5.93 -0.38 37.97
C LEU A 835 -5.13 -1.58 38.50
N GLY A 836 -4.34 -1.40 39.58
CA GLY A 836 -3.61 -2.47 40.25
C GLY A 836 -2.24 -2.80 39.64
N PHE A 837 -1.74 -2.00 38.70
CA PHE A 837 -0.40 -2.21 38.16
C PHE A 837 0.68 -1.70 39.12
N SER A 838 1.75 -2.46 39.24
CA SER A 838 3.01 -1.97 39.81
C SER A 838 3.79 -1.21 38.73
N THR A 839 4.30 -0.03 39.04
CA THR A 839 4.99 0.82 38.05
C THR A 839 6.42 1.16 38.46
N ARG A 840 7.36 1.15 37.50
CA ARG A 840 8.77 1.50 37.72
C ARG A 840 9.31 2.33 36.56
N LYS A 841 10.06 3.40 36.82
CA LYS A 841 10.71 4.21 35.78
C LYS A 841 12.19 3.84 35.63
N ARG A 842 12.66 3.62 34.40
CA ARG A 842 14.07 3.33 34.07
C ARG A 842 14.45 4.00 32.73
N GLY A 843 15.48 4.84 32.72
CA GLY A 843 16.04 5.39 31.47
C GLY A 843 15.03 6.08 30.54
N GLY A 844 14.03 6.79 31.11
CA GLY A 844 12.97 7.44 30.34
C GLY A 844 11.77 6.54 29.98
N ILE A 845 11.83 5.26 30.29
CA ILE A 845 10.77 4.26 30.07
C ILE A 845 9.99 4.07 31.37
N LEU A 846 8.66 4.05 31.28
CA LEU A 846 7.78 3.61 32.36
C LEU A 846 7.43 2.14 32.12
N GLU A 847 7.73 1.28 33.09
CA GLU A 847 7.34 -0.12 33.10
C GLU A 847 6.11 -0.28 33.99
N ALA A 848 5.08 -0.96 33.50
CA ALA A 848 3.89 -1.32 34.26
C ALA A 848 3.72 -2.84 34.24
N SER A 849 3.57 -3.43 35.42
CA SER A 849 3.49 -4.87 35.60
C SER A 849 2.24 -5.27 36.38
N LEU A 850 1.52 -6.26 35.86
CA LEU A 850 0.34 -6.86 36.47
C LEU A 850 0.36 -8.37 36.20
N LYS A 851 0.23 -9.18 37.25
CA LYS A 851 0.21 -10.66 37.19
C LYS A 851 1.39 -11.27 36.40
N GLY A 852 2.60 -10.74 36.59
CA GLY A 852 3.83 -11.24 35.94
C GLY A 852 4.00 -10.84 34.46
N ARG A 853 3.03 -10.16 33.86
CA ARG A 853 3.14 -9.57 32.51
C ARG A 853 3.62 -8.13 32.63
N VAL A 854 4.33 -7.64 31.61
CA VAL A 854 4.93 -6.30 31.59
C VAL A 854 4.55 -5.54 30.33
N CYS A 855 4.10 -4.29 30.48
CA CYS A 855 3.93 -3.31 29.41
C CYS A 855 4.92 -2.17 29.65
N THR A 856 5.66 -1.78 28.62
CA THR A 856 6.55 -0.62 28.71
C THR A 856 5.99 0.55 27.92
N PHE A 857 6.24 1.76 28.42
CA PHE A 857 5.81 3.01 27.81
C PHE A 857 7.00 3.93 27.59
N MET A 858 7.06 4.50 26.40
CA MET A 858 7.93 5.62 26.07
C MET A 858 7.04 6.82 25.74
N GLU A 859 6.86 7.70 26.71
CA GLU A 859 5.74 8.66 26.75
C GLU A 859 4.39 7.93 26.64
N THR A 860 3.69 8.04 25.52
CA THR A 860 2.40 7.39 25.25
C THR A 860 2.49 6.14 24.36
N GLU A 861 3.63 5.89 23.71
CA GLU A 861 3.85 4.69 22.90
C GLU A 861 4.04 3.48 23.80
N THR A 862 3.32 2.40 23.55
CA THR A 862 3.34 1.19 24.37
C THR A 862 4.13 0.08 23.68
N SER A 863 4.50 -0.97 24.43
CA SER A 863 5.09 -2.19 23.86
C SER A 863 4.14 -2.98 22.94
N PHE A 864 2.86 -2.61 22.84
CA PHE A 864 1.90 -3.18 21.90
C PHE A 864 1.93 -2.52 20.53
N THR A 865 2.41 -1.27 20.43
CA THR A 865 2.59 -0.62 19.14
C THR A 865 3.60 -1.39 18.30
N SER A 866 3.20 -1.84 17.10
CA SER A 866 4.06 -2.67 16.27
C SER A 866 5.23 -1.85 15.69
N LEU A 867 6.41 -2.48 15.58
CA LEU A 867 7.57 -1.83 14.93
C LEU A 867 7.29 -1.47 13.47
N VAL A 868 6.37 -2.20 12.82
CA VAL A 868 5.93 -1.93 11.45
C VAL A 868 5.10 -0.65 11.41
N ALA A 869 4.09 -0.51 12.28
CA ALA A 869 3.26 0.69 12.39
C ALA A 869 4.10 1.94 12.70
N TYR A 870 5.04 1.82 13.65
CA TYR A 870 6.00 2.90 13.93
C TYR A 870 6.82 3.30 12.69
N ARG A 871 7.29 2.33 11.89
CA ARG A 871 8.09 2.61 10.69
C ARG A 871 7.27 3.16 9.53
N ILE A 872 5.98 2.84 9.46
CA ILE A 872 5.04 3.44 8.50
C ILE A 872 4.84 4.91 8.88
N LEU A 873 4.42 5.20 10.12
CA LEU A 873 4.15 6.58 10.55
C LEU A 873 5.39 7.48 10.60
N LYS A 874 6.59 6.91 10.74
CA LYS A 874 7.86 7.67 10.68
C LYS A 874 8.21 8.17 9.28
N ASP A 875 7.61 7.59 8.25
CA ASP A 875 7.89 7.88 6.85
C ASP A 875 6.62 8.47 6.21
N LYS A 876 6.57 9.79 6.04
CA LYS A 876 5.34 10.49 5.61
C LYS A 876 4.83 10.03 4.23
N GLU A 877 5.73 9.59 3.35
CA GLU A 877 5.37 9.03 2.04
C GLU A 877 4.64 7.70 2.24
N ARG A 878 5.19 6.77 3.04
CA ARG A 878 4.52 5.50 3.34
C ARG A 878 3.24 5.67 4.13
N ALA A 879 3.21 6.59 5.10
CA ALA A 879 1.99 6.88 5.83
C ALA A 879 0.89 7.32 4.86
N ARG A 880 1.22 8.20 3.89
CA ARG A 880 0.30 8.61 2.84
C ARG A 880 -0.22 7.42 2.03
N ASP A 881 0.66 6.54 1.55
CA ASP A 881 0.25 5.36 0.76
C ASP A 881 -0.80 4.49 1.50
N PHE A 882 -0.62 4.28 2.81
CA PHE A 882 -1.56 3.52 3.63
C PHE A 882 -2.89 4.25 3.86
N LEU A 883 -2.87 5.59 3.94
CA LEU A 883 -4.08 6.40 4.09
C LEU A 883 -4.87 6.47 2.78
N GLU A 884 -4.19 6.73 1.66
CA GLU A 884 -4.79 6.77 0.32
C GLU A 884 -5.38 5.40 -0.06
N GLY A 885 -4.63 4.31 0.18
CA GLY A 885 -5.13 2.95 -0.04
C GLY A 885 -6.35 2.57 0.81
N ALA A 886 -6.59 3.29 1.91
CA ALA A 886 -7.79 3.15 2.74
C ALA A 886 -8.91 4.15 2.39
N GLY A 887 -8.75 4.92 1.31
CA GLY A 887 -9.70 5.95 0.88
C GLY A 887 -9.81 7.12 1.85
N ILE A 888 -8.73 7.45 2.56
CA ILE A 888 -8.68 8.56 3.53
C ILE A 888 -8.03 9.77 2.86
N GLN A 889 -8.67 10.93 2.99
CA GLN A 889 -8.21 12.16 2.34
C GLN A 889 -6.89 12.67 2.92
N VAL A 890 -5.92 12.88 2.04
CA VAL A 890 -4.61 13.49 2.31
C VAL A 890 -4.40 14.63 1.31
N ALA A 891 -3.50 15.56 1.62
CA ALA A 891 -3.13 16.59 0.65
C ALA A 891 -2.54 15.96 -0.62
N LYS A 892 -3.07 16.33 -1.79
CA LYS A 892 -2.52 15.93 -3.09
C LYS A 892 -1.07 16.36 -3.18
N GLY A 893 -0.14 15.44 -3.35
CA GLY A 893 1.27 15.77 -3.36
C GLY A 893 2.19 14.61 -3.66
N ALA A 894 3.45 14.91 -3.95
CA ALA A 894 4.48 13.94 -4.29
C ALA A 894 5.77 14.18 -3.49
N ALA A 895 6.60 13.15 -3.40
CA ALA A 895 7.90 13.21 -2.72
C ALA A 895 9.04 13.12 -3.75
N PHE A 896 9.87 14.14 -3.77
CA PHE A 896 10.95 14.34 -4.74
C PHE A 896 12.30 14.17 -4.07
N THR A 897 13.26 13.55 -4.73
CA THR A 897 14.66 13.54 -4.26
C THR A 897 15.28 14.94 -4.40
N LEU A 898 16.42 15.16 -3.73
CA LEU A 898 17.05 16.49 -3.70
C LEU A 898 17.51 16.98 -5.09
N ASP A 899 17.81 16.04 -5.99
CA ASP A 899 18.16 16.26 -7.40
C ASP A 899 16.96 16.44 -8.32
N GLU A 900 15.74 16.10 -7.88
CA GLU A 900 14.49 16.28 -8.63
C GLU A 900 13.83 17.65 -8.36
N LYS A 901 14.62 18.65 -7.93
CA LYS A 901 14.12 19.99 -7.58
C LYS A 901 13.35 20.66 -8.71
N ASP A 902 13.83 20.53 -9.94
CA ASP A 902 13.18 21.16 -11.11
C ASP A 902 11.82 20.49 -11.41
N LEU A 903 11.72 19.16 -11.25
CA LEU A 903 10.45 18.45 -11.36
C LEU A 903 9.47 18.88 -10.25
N ALA A 904 9.97 19.04 -9.03
CA ALA A 904 9.18 19.54 -7.92
C ALA A 904 8.69 20.98 -8.17
N ARG A 905 9.51 21.82 -8.82
CA ARG A 905 9.14 23.19 -9.21
C ARG A 905 8.03 23.21 -10.27
N GLU A 906 8.12 22.36 -11.29
CA GLU A 906 7.03 22.21 -12.27
C GLU A 906 5.74 21.75 -11.58
N PHE A 907 5.85 20.81 -10.63
CA PHE A 907 4.71 20.34 -9.86
C PHE A 907 4.05 21.43 -8.98
N VAL A 908 4.81 22.46 -8.55
CA VAL A 908 4.23 23.64 -7.89
C VAL A 908 3.33 24.43 -8.85
N LYS A 909 3.68 24.51 -10.14
CA LYS A 909 2.84 25.22 -11.14
C LYS A 909 1.46 24.59 -11.25
N ASP A 910 1.41 23.26 -11.27
CA ASP A 910 0.16 22.49 -11.40
C ASP A 910 -0.76 22.62 -10.18
N LEU A 911 -0.19 22.79 -8.99
CA LEU A 911 -0.93 22.90 -7.73
C LEU A 911 -1.21 24.35 -7.29
N GLY A 912 -0.53 25.33 -7.89
CA GLY A 912 -0.60 26.73 -7.51
C GLY A 912 0.11 27.02 -6.19
N ARG A 913 -0.60 26.89 -5.06
CA ARG A 913 -0.04 27.10 -3.71
C ARG A 913 0.22 25.75 -3.03
N VAL A 914 1.41 25.59 -2.45
CA VAL A 914 1.87 24.31 -1.89
C VAL A 914 2.40 24.42 -0.46
N VAL A 915 2.56 23.27 0.16
CA VAL A 915 3.32 23.02 1.38
C VAL A 915 4.57 22.23 0.99
N VAL A 916 5.74 22.72 1.40
CA VAL A 916 7.04 22.07 1.18
C VAL A 916 7.55 21.56 2.53
N LYS A 917 7.77 20.23 2.65
CA LYS A 917 8.18 19.61 3.91
C LYS A 917 9.13 18.41 3.73
N PRO A 918 10.12 18.19 4.61
CA PRO A 918 10.95 16.98 4.57
C PRO A 918 10.15 15.72 4.93
N VAL A 919 10.43 14.61 4.24
CA VAL A 919 9.74 13.31 4.42
C VAL A 919 9.93 12.72 5.84
N ASP A 920 11.06 13.01 6.49
CA ASP A 920 11.44 12.50 7.82
C ASP A 920 11.65 13.61 8.88
N GLY A 921 11.17 14.82 8.62
CA GLY A 921 11.25 15.94 9.57
C GLY A 921 10.20 15.88 10.68
N ASN A 922 10.56 16.42 11.84
CA ASN A 922 9.73 16.45 13.06
C ASN A 922 9.52 17.89 13.56
N LYS A 923 8.44 18.13 14.31
CA LYS A 923 8.14 19.41 15.00
C LYS A 923 8.08 20.64 14.06
N GLY A 924 7.63 20.45 12.83
CA GLY A 924 7.53 21.53 11.84
C GLY A 924 8.86 22.11 11.34
N LYS A 925 10.01 21.47 11.64
CA LYS A 925 11.31 21.93 11.13
C LYS A 925 11.42 21.66 9.63
N GLY A 926 11.82 22.69 8.88
CA GLY A 926 11.90 22.64 7.42
C GLY A 926 10.53 22.57 6.72
N VAL A 927 9.44 22.95 7.41
CA VAL A 927 8.10 23.02 6.82
C VAL A 927 7.79 24.46 6.43
N SER A 928 7.46 24.67 5.17
CA SER A 928 7.01 25.94 4.61
C SER A 928 5.61 25.77 4.04
N VAL A 929 4.68 26.67 4.39
CA VAL A 929 3.26 26.60 4.02
C VAL A 929 2.87 27.80 3.16
N ASN A 930 1.86 27.64 2.31
CA ASN A 930 1.36 28.67 1.39
C ASN A 930 2.44 29.22 0.44
N ILE A 931 3.19 28.32 -0.18
CA ILE A 931 4.34 28.64 -1.03
C ILE A 931 3.90 28.64 -2.50
N GLY A 932 4.23 29.70 -3.24
CA GLY A 932 4.11 29.76 -4.70
C GLY A 932 5.46 29.53 -5.38
N LEU A 933 5.53 29.79 -6.68
CA LEU A 933 6.75 29.61 -7.47
C LEU A 933 7.90 30.52 -7.06
N GLU A 934 7.59 31.74 -6.61
CA GLU A 934 8.58 32.75 -6.23
C GLU A 934 9.27 32.37 -4.91
N GLU A 935 8.51 31.83 -3.96
CA GLU A 935 9.02 31.46 -2.63
C GLU A 935 9.56 30.01 -2.58
N PHE A 936 9.38 29.22 -3.65
CA PHE A 936 9.72 27.79 -3.69
C PHE A 936 11.21 27.52 -3.45
N GLU A 937 12.10 28.36 -3.99
CA GLU A 937 13.55 28.17 -3.91
C GLU A 937 14.06 28.22 -2.46
N GLU A 938 13.58 29.19 -1.70
CA GLU A 938 13.88 29.34 -0.27
C GLU A 938 13.25 28.21 0.55
N ALA A 939 11.98 27.89 0.25
CA ALA A 939 11.26 26.81 0.92
C ALA A 939 11.94 25.44 0.73
N TRP A 940 12.38 25.13 -0.49
CA TRP A 940 13.13 23.92 -0.82
C TRP A 940 14.49 23.88 -0.12
N GLY A 941 15.23 24.99 -0.16
CA GLY A 941 16.51 25.13 0.54
C GLY A 941 16.39 24.89 2.04
N SER A 942 15.35 25.44 2.67
CA SER A 942 15.02 25.22 4.08
C SER A 942 14.71 23.75 4.37
N ALA A 943 13.87 23.10 3.56
CA ALA A 943 13.52 21.68 3.74
C ALA A 943 14.73 20.75 3.53
N ALA A 944 15.61 21.04 2.56
CA ALA A 944 16.80 20.27 2.23
C ALA A 944 17.84 20.23 3.35
N GLN A 945 17.89 21.24 4.23
CA GLN A 945 18.78 21.24 5.39
C GLN A 945 18.42 20.14 6.42
N TYR A 946 17.15 19.69 6.43
CA TYR A 946 16.65 18.77 7.44
C TYR A 946 16.44 17.34 6.92
N THR A 947 16.67 17.07 5.64
CA THR A 947 16.57 15.72 5.08
C THR A 947 17.64 15.47 4.01
N LYS A 948 18.13 14.22 3.95
CA LYS A 948 19.02 13.75 2.87
C LYS A 948 18.32 12.77 1.92
N LYS A 949 16.99 12.62 2.05
CA LYS A 949 16.21 11.64 1.29
C LYS A 949 15.36 12.33 0.25
N LYS A 950 14.19 12.81 0.68
CA LYS A 950 13.17 13.38 -0.18
C LYS A 950 12.45 14.54 0.51
N ILE A 951 11.99 15.48 -0.28
CA ILE A 951 11.13 16.59 0.12
C ILE A 951 9.75 16.35 -0.49
N ILE A 952 8.72 16.49 0.34
CA ILE A 952 7.33 16.43 -0.08
C ILE A 952 6.89 17.82 -0.51
N VAL A 953 6.24 17.89 -1.66
CA VAL A 953 5.48 19.05 -2.15
C VAL A 953 4.02 18.61 -2.27
N GLU A 954 3.13 19.29 -1.55
CA GLU A 954 1.70 18.95 -1.52
C GLU A 954 0.83 20.20 -1.58
N GLY A 955 -0.42 20.08 -2.04
CA GLY A 955 -1.34 21.19 -2.20
C GLY A 955 -1.65 21.88 -0.86
N TYR A 956 -1.73 23.21 -0.90
CA TYR A 956 -2.12 24.02 0.24
C TYR A 956 -3.63 23.97 0.46
N PHE A 957 -4.06 23.57 1.65
CA PHE A 957 -5.47 23.59 2.05
C PHE A 957 -5.79 24.95 2.68
N SER A 958 -6.60 25.76 1.99
CA SER A 958 -6.97 27.10 2.44
C SER A 958 -7.96 27.07 3.61
N ASN A 959 -7.84 28.03 4.53
CA ASN A 959 -8.77 28.28 5.64
C ASN A 959 -9.06 27.09 6.58
N GLY A 960 -8.18 26.08 6.60
CA GLY A 960 -8.32 24.92 7.47
C GLY A 960 -7.95 25.24 8.93
N LYS A 961 -8.77 24.73 9.86
CA LYS A 961 -8.48 24.70 11.30
C LYS A 961 -7.85 23.35 11.64
N GLU A 962 -6.74 23.35 12.39
CA GLU A 962 -6.04 22.12 12.78
C GLU A 962 -6.56 21.61 14.12
N ALA A 963 -7.01 20.36 14.15
CA ALA A 963 -7.31 19.66 15.40
C ALA A 963 -6.62 18.30 15.47
N ARG A 964 -6.17 17.97 16.69
CA ARG A 964 -5.56 16.70 17.03
C ARG A 964 -6.61 15.76 17.59
N TYR A 965 -6.76 14.59 16.98
CA TYR A 965 -7.63 13.50 17.39
C TYR A 965 -6.78 12.44 18.09
N LEU A 966 -7.11 12.12 19.34
CA LEU A 966 -6.47 11.04 20.09
C LEU A 966 -7.33 9.78 19.95
N VAL A 967 -6.74 8.74 19.39
CA VAL A 967 -7.38 7.43 19.21
C VAL A 967 -6.65 6.39 20.08
N VAL A 968 -7.43 5.65 20.87
CA VAL A 968 -6.96 4.59 21.77
C VAL A 968 -7.77 3.33 21.49
N ASP A 969 -7.10 2.21 21.19
CA ASP A 969 -7.73 0.94 20.75
C ASP A 969 -8.76 1.13 19.62
N GLY A 970 -8.42 1.96 18.63
CA GLY A 970 -9.29 2.22 17.47
C GLY A 970 -10.51 3.09 17.77
N LYS A 971 -10.60 3.71 18.97
CA LYS A 971 -11.67 4.65 19.33
C LYS A 971 -11.14 6.05 19.57
N CYS A 972 -11.80 7.06 18.99
CA CYS A 972 -11.46 8.45 19.22
C CYS A 972 -11.96 8.90 20.60
N VAL A 973 -11.03 9.14 21.53
CA VAL A 973 -11.34 9.43 22.95
C VAL A 973 -11.27 10.92 23.29
N ALA A 974 -10.57 11.73 22.50
CA ALA A 974 -10.48 13.17 22.70
C ALA A 974 -10.05 13.90 21.42
N VAL A 975 -10.50 15.14 21.24
CA VAL A 975 -10.13 16.02 20.14
C VAL A 975 -9.76 17.41 20.68
N SER A 976 -8.57 17.88 20.32
CA SER A 976 -8.06 19.19 20.74
C SER A 976 -7.70 20.05 19.54
N MET A 977 -8.42 21.17 19.38
CA MET A 977 -8.13 22.17 18.35
C MET A 977 -7.02 23.12 18.82
N ARG A 978 -6.16 23.55 17.90
CA ARG A 978 -5.07 24.48 18.19
C ARG A 978 -5.40 25.87 17.67
N ILE A 979 -5.38 26.85 18.56
CA ILE A 979 -5.52 28.26 18.23
C ILE A 979 -4.12 28.91 18.31
N PRO A 980 -3.70 29.69 17.30
CA PRO A 980 -2.47 30.48 17.37
C PRO A 980 -2.39 31.31 18.67
N PRO A 981 -1.18 31.56 19.21
CA PRO A 981 -1.04 32.44 20.36
C PRO A 981 -1.58 33.83 20.02
N GLN A 982 -2.52 34.31 20.83
CA GLN A 982 -3.22 35.57 20.62
C GLN A 982 -3.52 36.26 21.96
N VAL A 983 -3.66 37.58 21.92
CA VAL A 983 -4.12 38.40 23.04
C VAL A 983 -5.37 39.17 22.64
N LYS A 984 -6.23 39.47 23.61
CA LYS A 984 -7.51 40.15 23.41
C LYS A 984 -7.48 41.51 24.11
N GLY A 985 -7.87 42.56 23.41
CA GLY A 985 -7.90 43.93 23.90
C GLY A 985 -8.99 44.18 24.93
N ASP A 986 -8.65 44.94 25.95
CA ASP A 986 -9.57 45.47 26.96
C ASP A 986 -9.82 46.98 26.79
N GLY A 987 -9.30 47.57 25.70
CA GLY A 987 -9.37 49.01 25.42
C GLY A 987 -8.44 49.87 26.28
N LYS A 988 -7.62 49.28 27.16
CA LYS A 988 -6.81 50.02 28.14
C LYS A 988 -5.34 49.60 28.15
N LYS A 989 -5.07 48.30 28.09
CA LYS A 989 -3.72 47.74 28.22
C LYS A 989 -3.03 47.62 26.86
N THR A 990 -1.73 47.83 26.89
CA THR A 990 -0.84 47.63 25.75
C THR A 990 -0.71 46.14 25.41
N ILE A 991 -0.32 45.82 24.18
CA ILE A 991 -0.04 44.42 23.77
C ILE A 991 1.00 43.77 24.71
N ALA A 992 2.02 44.51 25.16
CA ALA A 992 3.01 44.02 26.13
C ALA A 992 2.34 43.58 27.45
N GLU A 993 1.51 44.43 28.04
CA GLU A 993 0.80 44.13 29.29
C GLU A 993 -0.19 42.97 29.12
N LEU A 994 -0.87 42.88 27.98
CA LEU A 994 -1.77 41.76 27.67
C LEU A 994 -1.01 40.43 27.55
N ILE A 995 0.21 40.44 26.97
CA ILE A 995 1.10 39.27 26.93
C ILE A 995 1.55 38.86 28.33
N GLU A 996 1.85 39.81 29.22
CA GLU A 996 2.23 39.52 30.60
C GLU A 996 1.09 38.86 31.38
N LEU A 997 -0.13 39.38 31.24
CA LEU A 997 -1.33 38.80 31.84
C LEU A 997 -1.59 37.38 31.31
N GLU A 998 -1.49 37.20 30.00
CA GLU A 998 -1.62 35.88 29.38
C GLU A 998 -0.54 34.92 29.91
N ASN A 999 0.71 35.37 30.03
CA ASN A 999 1.79 34.57 30.63
C ASN A 999 1.55 34.23 32.11
N ALA A 1000 0.96 35.15 32.88
CA ALA A 1000 0.58 34.88 34.27
C ALA A 1000 -0.49 33.78 34.36
N ALA A 1001 -1.48 33.79 33.46
CA ALA A 1001 -2.47 32.70 33.36
C ALA A 1001 -1.82 31.38 32.92
N ARG A 1002 -0.93 31.41 31.91
CA ARG A 1002 -0.21 30.22 31.40
C ARG A 1002 0.65 29.56 32.48
N LYS A 1003 1.25 30.33 33.40
CA LYS A 1003 2.01 29.79 34.54
C LYS A 1003 1.18 28.91 35.47
N LYS A 1004 -0.15 29.09 35.49
CA LYS A 1004 -1.06 28.29 36.31
C LYS A 1004 -1.46 26.97 35.66
N ASN A 1005 -1.42 26.88 34.33
CA ASN A 1005 -1.78 25.67 33.57
C ASN A 1005 -0.58 24.68 33.47
N PRO A 1006 -0.72 23.40 33.91
CA PRO A 1006 0.35 22.40 33.84
C PRO A 1006 0.98 22.20 32.46
N ASN A 1007 0.19 22.32 31.38
CA ASN A 1007 0.60 22.14 29.99
C ASN A 1007 1.32 23.38 29.42
N LEU A 1008 0.99 24.57 29.91
CA LEU A 1008 1.51 25.84 29.37
C LEU A 1008 2.57 26.53 30.22
N MET A 1009 2.77 26.13 31.48
CA MET A 1009 3.66 26.84 32.40
C MET A 1009 5.15 26.85 31.98
N ARG A 1010 5.57 25.95 31.09
CA ARG A 1010 6.90 25.93 30.45
C ARG A 1010 6.92 26.57 29.05
N ARG A 1011 5.78 27.09 28.59
CA ARG A 1011 5.49 27.53 27.21
C ARG A 1011 4.86 28.92 27.22
N LEU A 1012 5.57 29.83 27.87
CA LEU A 1012 5.22 31.25 27.94
C LEU A 1012 5.46 31.91 26.59
N LEU A 1013 4.60 32.86 26.25
CA LEU A 1013 4.75 33.73 25.09
C LEU A 1013 6.02 34.57 25.28
N LYS A 1014 6.98 34.41 24.38
CA LYS A 1014 8.21 35.20 24.36
C LYS A 1014 8.19 36.08 23.13
N ILE A 1015 8.53 37.35 23.28
CA ILE A 1015 8.71 38.24 22.14
C ILE A 1015 10.14 38.12 21.63
N ASP A 1016 10.29 37.82 20.35
CA ASP A 1016 11.55 37.77 19.62
C ASP A 1016 11.45 38.63 18.36
N GLY A 1017 12.57 38.80 17.64
CA GLY A 1017 12.61 39.66 16.45
C GLY A 1017 11.60 39.25 15.36
N SER A 1018 11.29 37.96 15.23
CA SER A 1018 10.32 37.48 14.23
C SER A 1018 8.89 37.88 14.60
N ARG A 1019 8.49 37.72 15.86
CA ARG A 1019 7.15 38.15 16.34
C ARG A 1019 6.97 39.65 16.31
N LEU A 1020 8.01 40.43 16.61
CA LEU A 1020 7.98 41.89 16.48
C LEU A 1020 7.74 42.33 15.04
N THR A 1021 8.46 41.73 14.09
CA THR A 1021 8.25 42.02 12.66
C THR A 1021 6.84 41.65 12.22
N GLY A 1022 6.31 40.51 12.66
CA GLY A 1022 4.94 40.09 12.35
C GLY A 1022 3.86 41.02 12.91
N LEU A 1023 4.05 41.57 14.12
CA LEU A 1023 3.15 42.58 14.68
C LEU A 1023 3.21 43.88 13.87
N ARG A 1024 4.42 44.36 13.54
CA ARG A 1024 4.63 45.59 12.76
C ARG A 1024 4.03 45.52 11.36
N GLN A 1025 4.12 44.36 10.70
CA GLN A 1025 3.49 44.13 9.39
C GLN A 1025 1.96 44.26 9.43
N ARG A 1026 1.35 44.10 10.61
CA ARG A 1026 -0.09 44.30 10.85
C ARG A 1026 -0.38 45.66 11.48
N SER A 1027 0.58 46.57 11.44
CA SER A 1027 0.48 47.92 12.00
C SER A 1027 0.31 47.97 13.53
N TYR A 1028 0.77 46.94 14.25
CA TYR A 1028 0.82 46.95 15.72
C TYR A 1028 2.27 46.92 16.23
N ASP A 1029 2.48 47.53 17.39
CA ASP A 1029 3.69 47.41 18.19
C ASP A 1029 3.35 46.99 19.63
N LEU A 1030 4.38 46.73 20.45
CA LEU A 1030 4.16 46.29 21.84
C LEU A 1030 3.48 47.36 22.70
N SER A 1031 3.59 48.64 22.34
CA SER A 1031 2.95 49.77 23.01
C SER A 1031 1.52 50.04 22.54
N SER A 1032 1.06 49.35 21.50
CA SER A 1032 -0.27 49.54 20.93
C SER A 1032 -1.34 49.08 21.92
N VAL A 1033 -2.40 49.87 22.07
CA VAL A 1033 -3.58 49.50 22.89
C VAL A 1033 -4.65 48.96 21.94
N LEU A 1034 -5.05 47.71 22.18
CA LEU A 1034 -6.09 47.06 21.39
C LEU A 1034 -7.47 47.52 21.85
N LYS A 1035 -8.38 47.76 20.89
CA LYS A 1035 -9.78 48.07 21.18
C LYS A 1035 -10.41 46.93 22.00
N PRO A 1036 -11.45 47.21 22.80
CA PRO A 1036 -12.19 46.15 23.47
C PRO A 1036 -12.60 45.06 22.48
N GLU A 1037 -12.40 43.80 22.87
CA GLU A 1037 -12.72 42.61 22.08
C GLU A 1037 -11.84 42.35 20.84
N GLU A 1038 -10.94 43.27 20.47
CA GLU A 1038 -10.02 43.10 19.35
C GLU A 1038 -8.97 42.02 19.67
N VAL A 1039 -8.84 41.02 18.79
CA VAL A 1039 -7.89 39.92 18.97
C VAL A 1039 -6.69 40.10 18.03
N VAL A 1040 -5.49 40.07 18.60
CA VAL A 1040 -4.24 40.10 17.82
C VAL A 1040 -3.46 38.81 17.99
N ILE A 1041 -3.14 38.19 16.85
CA ILE A 1041 -2.30 37.00 16.76
C ILE A 1041 -0.83 37.39 16.93
N ILE A 1042 -0.18 36.83 17.96
CA ILE A 1042 1.22 37.08 18.32
C ILE A 1042 2.19 36.28 17.42
N ASP A 1043 1.79 35.08 17.01
CA ASP A 1043 2.58 34.21 16.12
C ASP A 1043 1.61 33.40 15.26
N THR A 1044 1.84 33.34 13.96
CA THR A 1044 0.96 32.63 13.01
C THR A 1044 1.13 31.10 13.08
N LYS A 1045 2.21 30.61 13.71
CA LYS A 1045 2.44 29.15 13.85
C LYS A 1045 1.63 28.59 15.03
N ALA A 1046 0.60 27.79 14.72
CA ALA A 1046 -0.27 27.10 15.69
C ALA A 1046 0.40 25.87 16.38
N ASN A 1047 1.70 25.94 16.66
CA ASN A 1047 2.41 24.86 17.34
C ASN A 1047 2.31 24.98 18.86
N LEU A 1048 2.01 23.87 19.53
CA LEU A 1048 2.00 23.79 20.99
C LEU A 1048 3.36 24.18 21.61
N SER A 1049 4.48 23.94 20.91
CA SER A 1049 5.82 24.34 21.34
C SER A 1049 6.12 25.83 21.18
N THR A 1050 5.36 26.56 20.35
CA THR A 1050 5.48 28.02 20.15
C THR A 1050 4.48 28.82 20.97
N GLY A 1051 3.63 28.14 21.76
CA GLY A 1051 2.67 28.78 22.65
C GLY A 1051 1.23 28.80 22.13
N ALA A 1052 0.86 27.94 21.17
CA ALA A 1052 -0.54 27.79 20.79
C ALA A 1052 -1.44 27.40 22.00
N ASN A 1053 -2.67 27.88 21.98
CA ASN A 1053 -3.70 27.51 22.94
C ASN A 1053 -4.44 26.26 22.47
N SER A 1054 -4.79 25.37 23.39
CA SER A 1054 -5.54 24.15 23.10
C SER A 1054 -6.98 24.28 23.55
N VAL A 1055 -7.92 23.94 22.67
CA VAL A 1055 -9.36 23.91 22.95
C VAL A 1055 -9.82 22.45 22.92
N ASP A 1056 -10.52 21.98 23.96
CA ASP A 1056 -11.27 20.72 23.84
C ASP A 1056 -12.53 20.96 23.00
N ILE A 1057 -12.63 20.24 21.89
CA ILE A 1057 -13.79 20.26 20.99
C ILE A 1057 -14.39 18.85 20.84
N THR A 1058 -14.03 17.92 21.72
CA THR A 1058 -14.37 16.50 21.59
C THR A 1058 -15.86 16.27 21.40
N ASP A 1059 -16.72 16.97 22.13
CA ASP A 1059 -18.18 16.78 22.02
C ASP A 1059 -18.83 17.63 20.92
N ASN A 1060 -18.12 18.66 20.44
CA ASN A 1060 -18.55 19.51 19.34
C ASN A 1060 -18.23 18.91 17.96
N VAL A 1061 -17.20 18.06 17.88
CA VAL A 1061 -16.75 17.45 16.62
C VAL A 1061 -17.80 16.51 16.06
N HIS A 1062 -18.08 16.64 14.76
CA HIS A 1062 -19.02 15.78 14.08
C HIS A 1062 -18.62 14.30 14.17
N PRO A 1063 -19.56 13.37 14.42
CA PRO A 1063 -19.24 11.94 14.53
C PRO A 1063 -18.50 11.35 13.32
N SER A 1064 -18.75 11.84 12.10
CA SER A 1064 -18.02 11.36 10.92
C SER A 1064 -16.54 11.76 10.93
N MET A 1065 -16.17 12.90 11.50
CA MET A 1065 -14.78 13.32 11.63
C MET A 1065 -14.03 12.46 12.67
N LYS A 1066 -14.72 12.04 13.75
CA LYS A 1066 -14.18 11.01 14.67
C LYS A 1066 -13.97 9.67 13.97
N ARG A 1067 -14.95 9.24 13.16
CA ARG A 1067 -14.82 8.00 12.35
C ARG A 1067 -13.66 8.05 11.37
N VAL A 1068 -13.36 9.21 10.78
CA VAL A 1068 -12.17 9.40 9.94
C VAL A 1068 -10.90 9.12 10.76
N ALA A 1069 -10.77 9.69 11.95
CA ALA A 1069 -9.63 9.42 12.83
C ALA A 1069 -9.54 7.94 13.25
N GLU A 1070 -10.66 7.29 13.53
CA GLU A 1070 -10.71 5.86 13.82
C GLU A 1070 -10.26 5.01 12.63
N ARG A 1071 -10.69 5.36 11.41
CA ARG A 1071 -10.25 4.69 10.16
C ARG A 1071 -8.75 4.84 9.92
N VAL A 1072 -8.16 6.00 10.23
CA VAL A 1072 -6.70 6.20 10.17
C VAL A 1072 -5.96 5.24 11.10
N ALA A 1073 -6.47 5.01 12.31
CA ALA A 1073 -5.87 4.06 13.24
C ALA A 1073 -5.99 2.61 12.77
N LEU A 1074 -7.10 2.26 12.11
CA LEU A 1074 -7.38 0.91 11.60
C LEU A 1074 -6.64 0.59 10.30
N SER A 1075 -6.35 1.60 9.45
CA SER A 1075 -5.66 1.37 8.18
C SER A 1075 -4.18 1.00 8.34
N ILE A 1076 -3.60 1.21 9.53
CA ILE A 1076 -2.19 0.89 9.82
C ILE A 1076 -2.15 -0.19 10.92
N PRO A 1077 -1.98 -1.48 10.56
CA PRO A 1077 -2.05 -2.59 11.50
C PRO A 1077 -1.01 -2.50 12.64
N GLY A 1078 -1.49 -2.65 13.88
CA GLY A 1078 -0.66 -2.67 15.08
C GLY A 1078 -0.47 -1.31 15.75
N LEU A 1079 -1.33 -0.32 15.46
CA LEU A 1079 -1.48 0.88 16.29
C LEU A 1079 -2.46 0.63 17.44
N ASP A 1080 -2.10 1.11 18.63
CA ASP A 1080 -2.96 1.08 19.81
C ASP A 1080 -3.21 2.46 20.43
N VAL A 1081 -2.22 3.35 20.43
CA VAL A 1081 -2.38 4.75 20.81
C VAL A 1081 -1.81 5.60 19.68
N VAL A 1082 -2.64 6.46 19.09
CA VAL A 1082 -2.23 7.33 17.98
C VAL A 1082 -2.85 8.71 18.10
N GLY A 1083 -2.06 9.75 17.81
CA GLY A 1083 -2.58 11.11 17.62
C GLY A 1083 -2.58 11.46 16.14
N ILE A 1084 -3.70 11.93 15.64
CA ILE A 1084 -3.93 12.23 14.23
C ILE A 1084 -4.24 13.71 14.11
N ASP A 1085 -3.46 14.43 13.34
CA ASP A 1085 -3.68 15.85 13.06
C ASP A 1085 -4.51 15.96 11.78
N ILE A 1086 -5.72 16.50 11.92
CA ILE A 1086 -6.67 16.72 10.83
C ILE A 1086 -6.81 18.22 10.63
N LEU A 1087 -6.71 18.65 9.38
CA LEU A 1087 -7.01 20.01 8.96
C LEU A 1087 -8.38 19.99 8.30
N ALA A 1088 -9.34 20.78 8.80
CA ALA A 1088 -10.68 20.84 8.23
C ALA A 1088 -11.21 22.28 8.19
N SER A 1089 -12.06 22.61 7.22
CA SER A 1089 -12.72 23.91 7.16
C SER A 1089 -13.60 24.12 8.40
N ASN A 1090 -14.28 23.06 8.84
CA ASN A 1090 -15.04 23.02 10.09
C ASN A 1090 -15.09 21.58 10.65
N HIS A 1091 -14.60 21.36 11.88
CA HIS A 1091 -14.63 20.05 12.53
C HIS A 1091 -16.02 19.66 13.08
N GLU A 1092 -16.96 20.61 13.19
CA GLU A 1092 -18.34 20.38 13.63
C GLU A 1092 -19.24 19.91 12.49
N GLN A 1093 -18.76 19.97 11.24
CA GLN A 1093 -19.48 19.54 10.06
C GLN A 1093 -19.13 18.10 9.65
N GLU A 1094 -20.00 17.51 8.85
CA GLU A 1094 -19.77 16.20 8.26
C GLU A 1094 -18.46 16.19 7.46
N ALA A 1095 -17.57 15.23 7.75
CA ALA A 1095 -16.41 14.93 6.93
C ALA A 1095 -16.85 14.57 5.50
N GLN A 1096 -16.52 15.42 4.53
CA GLN A 1096 -16.86 15.30 3.13
C GLN A 1096 -15.61 15.51 2.27
N VAL A 1097 -15.69 15.10 1.00
CA VAL A 1097 -14.55 15.23 0.09
C VAL A 1097 -14.20 16.71 -0.09
N GLY A 1098 -12.97 17.08 0.27
CA GLY A 1098 -12.44 18.43 0.06
C GLY A 1098 -12.63 19.39 1.24
N ASN A 1099 -13.36 19.00 2.29
CA ASN A 1099 -13.51 19.83 3.50
C ASN A 1099 -12.58 19.44 4.65
N TYR A 1100 -11.80 18.37 4.50
CA TYR A 1100 -10.72 18.00 5.41
C TYR A 1100 -9.57 17.27 4.71
N ILE A 1101 -8.40 17.26 5.36
CA ILE A 1101 -7.26 16.40 5.00
C ILE A 1101 -6.56 15.89 6.27
N ILE A 1102 -5.96 14.70 6.19
CA ILE A 1102 -5.03 14.21 7.21
C ILE A 1102 -3.65 14.83 6.97
N VAL A 1103 -3.12 15.50 7.99
CA VAL A 1103 -1.80 16.16 7.94
C VAL A 1103 -0.69 15.21 8.36
N GLU A 1104 -0.84 14.59 9.53
CA GLU A 1104 0.08 13.59 10.07
C GLU A 1104 -0.58 12.69 11.12
N ALA A 1105 0.01 11.51 11.37
CA ALA A 1105 -0.35 10.63 12.47
C ALA A 1105 0.91 10.17 13.22
N ASN A 1106 0.84 10.10 14.55
CA ASN A 1106 2.00 9.89 15.43
C ASN A 1106 1.73 8.80 16.48
N THR A 1107 2.67 7.88 16.68
CA THR A 1107 2.61 6.83 17.74
C THR A 1107 2.87 7.36 19.15
N ARG A 1108 3.37 8.60 19.27
CA ARG A 1108 3.67 9.27 20.55
C ARG A 1108 2.90 10.58 20.67
N PRO A 1109 1.56 10.55 20.73
CA PRO A 1109 0.78 11.76 20.87
C PRO A 1109 1.10 12.48 22.18
N GLY A 1110 1.31 13.79 22.09
CA GLY A 1110 1.36 14.66 23.25
C GLY A 1110 -0.05 14.85 23.82
N ILE A 1111 -0.29 14.35 25.04
CA ILE A 1111 -1.63 14.35 25.67
C ILE A 1111 -1.97 15.60 26.49
N GLY A 1112 -1.00 16.48 26.73
CA GLY A 1112 -1.17 17.64 27.62
C GLY A 1112 -2.28 18.61 27.20
N GLY A 1113 -2.48 18.81 25.89
CA GLY A 1113 -3.54 19.70 25.36
C GLY A 1113 -4.95 19.13 25.52
N HIS A 1114 -5.09 17.81 25.60
CA HIS A 1114 -6.37 17.15 25.91
C HIS A 1114 -6.64 17.10 27.42
N HIS A 1115 -5.58 16.91 28.21
CA HIS A 1115 -5.68 16.75 29.66
C HIS A 1115 -5.82 18.08 30.39
N TYR A 1116 -5.18 19.14 29.87
CA TYR A 1116 -5.20 20.48 30.45
C TYR A 1116 -5.43 21.53 29.34
N PRO A 1117 -6.59 21.51 28.66
CA PRO A 1117 -6.89 22.48 27.62
C PRO A 1117 -6.97 23.91 28.17
N THR A 1118 -6.62 24.90 27.36
CA THR A 1118 -6.82 26.32 27.67
C THR A 1118 -8.31 26.64 27.78
N TYR A 1119 -9.12 26.07 26.88
CA TYR A 1119 -10.56 26.28 26.80
C TYR A 1119 -11.31 24.94 26.63
N GLY A 1120 -12.54 24.83 27.13
CA GLY A 1120 -13.33 23.60 27.04
C GLY A 1120 -13.03 22.59 28.16
N GLU A 1121 -13.54 21.37 28.04
CA GLU A 1121 -13.52 20.40 29.15
C GLU A 1121 -12.17 19.66 29.26
N PRO A 1122 -11.52 19.63 30.45
CA PRO A 1122 -10.34 18.80 30.68
C PRO A 1122 -10.67 17.30 30.66
N ARG A 1123 -9.99 16.51 29.80
CA ARG A 1123 -10.23 15.06 29.69
C ARG A 1123 -9.08 14.24 30.26
N ASN A 1124 -9.37 13.33 31.18
CA ASN A 1124 -8.35 12.40 31.71
C ASN A 1124 -7.99 11.31 30.67
N VAL A 1125 -7.26 11.71 29.64
CA VAL A 1125 -6.87 10.80 28.54
C VAL A 1125 -5.82 9.77 28.96
N ALA A 1126 -5.12 9.98 30.07
CA ALA A 1126 -4.21 8.99 30.65
C ALA A 1126 -4.98 7.76 31.16
N ARG A 1127 -6.20 7.95 31.67
CA ARG A 1127 -7.11 6.88 32.08
C ARG A 1127 -7.46 5.96 30.91
N PHE A 1128 -7.87 6.51 29.77
CA PHE A 1128 -8.23 5.69 28.59
C PHE A 1128 -7.05 4.84 28.09
N ILE A 1129 -5.82 5.38 28.11
CA ILE A 1129 -4.60 4.64 27.77
C ILE A 1129 -4.32 3.53 28.80
N ALA A 1130 -4.46 3.81 30.10
CA ALA A 1130 -4.27 2.82 31.16
C ALA A 1130 -5.29 1.68 31.08
N GLU A 1131 -6.57 2.01 30.84
CA GLU A 1131 -7.66 1.03 30.65
C GLU A 1131 -7.44 0.16 29.41
N SER A 1132 -6.93 0.72 28.31
CA SER A 1132 -6.51 -0.05 27.13
C SER A 1132 -5.49 -1.13 27.48
N VAL A 1133 -4.46 -0.76 28.24
CA VAL A 1133 -3.44 -1.72 28.67
C VAL A 1133 -4.03 -2.76 29.62
N ALA A 1134 -4.91 -2.36 30.55
CA ALA A 1134 -5.59 -3.29 31.44
C ALA A 1134 -6.43 -4.35 30.68
N ARG A 1135 -7.19 -3.95 29.66
CA ARG A 1135 -7.97 -4.87 28.81
C ARG A 1135 -7.08 -5.90 28.11
N LYS A 1136 -5.94 -5.48 27.55
CA LYS A 1136 -4.96 -6.38 26.89
C LYS A 1136 -4.29 -7.37 27.86
N PHE A 1137 -4.38 -7.11 29.15
CA PHE A 1137 -3.86 -7.97 30.22
C PHE A 1137 -4.93 -8.90 30.80
N GLY A 1138 -6.16 -8.90 30.24
CA GLY A 1138 -7.28 -9.72 30.71
C GLY A 1138 -7.97 -9.17 31.97
N GLY A 1139 -7.81 -7.88 32.26
CA GLY A 1139 -8.55 -7.21 33.33
C GLY A 1139 -9.96 -6.88 32.86
N ALA A 1140 -10.98 -7.41 33.56
CA ALA A 1140 -12.35 -6.91 33.41
C ALA A 1140 -12.38 -5.45 33.90
N THR A 1141 -12.73 -4.52 33.01
CA THR A 1141 -13.11 -3.17 33.41
C THR A 1141 -14.47 -3.27 34.09
N ARG A 1142 -14.54 -2.84 35.36
CA ARG A 1142 -15.82 -2.57 36.05
C ARG A 1142 -16.49 -1.34 35.44
#